data_AF-A0A7R8W6W5-F1
#
_entry.id   AF-A0A7R8W6W5-F1
#
_cell.length_a   1.000
_cell.length_b   1.000
_cell.length_c   1.000
_cell.angle_alpha   90.00
_cell.angle_beta   90.00
_cell.angle_gamma   90.00
#
_symmetry.space_group_name_H-M   'P 1'
#
loop_
_entity.id
_entity.type
_entity.pdbx_description
1 polymer ?
#
loop_
_entity_poly.entity_id
_entity_poly.type
_entity_poly.pdbx_seq_one_letter_code
_entity_poly.pdbx_strand_id
1 'polypeptide(L)'
;GDSVTCGDSVTCGDSVTCRDSVTFGDSVTCGDSVTCGDSVTCRDSVTCGDSVTFGDSVTCGDSVTCGDSVTFGDSVTFGDSVTCGDSVTCGDSVTFGDSVTCGDCVTCGDSVTRYPEVSPNPNLNYASEPSRSRAYIDRKTEIQSIPIVKTMTIGAGAAMKGDSLPKVKTMTLTVIEVYPENDFHVGFINSLHGEYDLWSDRIVPNHPAQVSVPPEQYMNFVNLLSTVGMNHQVITWDLGEKIRRTSQSRILSRSEGLMNWEDFQRHGTIVKYLEELAQKYSFVKVIRIGHSYEGREIKGVRINPRNSTHKIYIDGGIHAREWISPAVVTYIIDQLTTNYKSNKEFVDLFDWWIVPVTNPDGYEYSWTNDRLWRKNRKPTFFARCNGTDLNRNWGSHWMEIGGSTNPCRENYGGPSAESEPEVQAIRDTLLSLNSDNSVLLMLTFHSYFQGWMSPWGFNYQLPGHYSELEAIMKAGVEALQSVHGTKFEYGQVTMFLPPAAGAQDDWSMEVAQIRYAFTVELRDKGRHGFVLPPEEIIPSGEETWEGVKAAALKARELVIRAYPKTTGDVEFLYKLMDKHDFWTTRIRLGRHVDINVAPEYFEEMREIFSARNLRMHVIHEDVQALVNASKPGHLKSGQRLDWYDYYSYSDIDAFLEEVANEVDFVELITVGTSFEDRPIRGVHINPGGSTHKVWIDGGIHAREWISPAVVTYYIEQIARNYAENQELVDAFDWYIVPLQNPDGYEFTRSDDRLWRKNRNSDHHPSCRGVDLNRNWDFHWMESGTSTNPCSLVFGGPEPESEPEVQAVRDYILGLGDVKIFLSHHSYSQVWLCPWGYGDYERPDDYDDLVELMRPSVEALESVYGTNYLFGTAAEVLGSASGASDDWAKGVAMIKHSYTLELRDTGYWGFELPPEQILPTSFETWEGVKVAVALSKEIQTSRLSVEALESVYGTNYLFGTAAEVLGSASGASDDWAKGVAMIKHSYTLELRDTGYWGFELPPEQILPTSVETWEGVKVAVALSKEIQ
;
A
#
# COMPACT_ATOMS: atom_id res chain seq x y z
N GLY A 1 52.27 6.02 13.67
CA GLY A 1 52.89 7.28 14.13
C GLY A 1 52.72 7.27 15.61
N ASP A 2 53.75 6.84 16.34
CA ASP A 2 53.55 5.96 17.51
C ASP A 2 53.42 6.72 18.84
N SER A 3 53.10 8.01 18.79
CA SER A 3 52.67 8.83 19.94
C SER A 3 52.02 10.12 19.42
N VAL A 4 50.88 10.51 20.03
CA VAL A 4 50.22 11.80 19.76
C VAL A 4 50.09 12.55 21.09
N THR A 5 50.67 13.75 21.17
CA THR A 5 50.54 14.65 22.31
C THR A 5 49.76 15.88 21.86
N CYS A 6 48.53 16.05 22.36
CA CYS A 6 47.73 17.25 22.11
C CYS A 6 47.96 18.24 23.26
N GLY A 7 48.34 19.48 22.95
CA GLY A 7 48.53 20.54 23.95
C GLY A 7 47.22 21.00 24.58
N ASP A 8 47.32 21.63 25.74
CA ASP A 8 46.19 22.11 26.55
C ASP A 8 45.18 22.93 25.71
N SER A 9 43.88 22.66 25.87
CA SER A 9 42.74 23.29 25.16
C SER A 9 42.61 23.04 23.64
N VAL A 10 42.00 21.91 23.25
CA VAL A 10 41.58 21.60 21.86
C VAL A 10 40.05 21.67 21.75
N THR A 11 39.55 22.36 20.71
CA THR A 11 38.12 22.46 20.37
C THR A 11 37.89 21.94 18.94
N CYS A 12 37.07 20.90 18.77
CA CYS A 12 36.64 20.39 17.46
C CYS A 12 35.21 20.89 17.16
N GLY A 13 34.97 21.40 15.95
CA GLY A 13 33.73 22.09 15.58
C GLY A 13 32.48 21.21 15.52
N ASP A 14 31.32 21.86 15.59
CA ASP A 14 29.98 21.28 15.65
C ASP A 14 29.69 20.45 14.39
N SER A 15 29.48 19.14 14.54
CA SER A 15 29.19 18.10 13.52
C SER A 15 30.40 17.47 12.79
N VAL A 16 30.77 16.26 13.20
CA VAL A 16 31.76 15.40 12.52
C VAL A 16 31.15 14.02 12.23
N THR A 17 31.19 13.57 10.97
CA THR A 17 30.74 12.24 10.53
C THR A 17 31.90 11.48 9.89
N CYS A 18 32.34 10.39 10.51
CA CYS A 18 33.39 9.52 9.98
C CYS A 18 32.77 8.26 9.39
N ARG A 19 33.17 7.88 8.17
CA ARG A 19 32.56 6.79 7.40
C ARG A 19 33.14 5.40 7.66
N ASP A 20 34.37 5.29 8.21
CA ASP A 20 35.07 4.02 8.49
C ASP A 20 35.72 4.01 9.90
N SER A 21 36.20 2.84 10.36
CA SER A 21 36.82 2.60 11.68
C SER A 21 38.03 3.51 12.01
N VAL A 22 38.11 4.03 13.23
CA VAL A 22 39.16 4.97 13.70
C VAL A 22 40.11 4.27 14.70
N THR A 23 41.42 4.31 14.45
CA THR A 23 42.45 3.71 15.32
C THR A 23 43.44 4.78 15.80
N PHE A 24 43.59 4.93 17.13
CA PHE A 24 44.62 5.78 17.75
C PHE A 24 45.81 4.91 18.20
N GLY A 25 47.05 5.36 17.93
CA GLY A 25 48.27 4.60 18.25
C GLY A 25 48.55 4.45 19.76
N ASP A 26 49.51 3.59 20.09
CA ASP A 26 49.82 2.95 21.38
C ASP A 26 49.94 3.84 22.65
N SER A 27 49.95 5.17 22.52
CA SER A 27 49.96 6.10 23.66
C SER A 27 49.33 7.46 23.33
N VAL A 28 48.27 7.84 24.07
CA VAL A 28 47.56 9.13 23.93
C VAL A 28 47.53 9.85 25.28
N THR A 29 48.04 11.09 25.31
CA THR A 29 47.94 11.98 26.48
C THR A 29 47.29 13.30 26.07
N CYS A 30 46.13 13.59 26.65
CA CYS A 30 45.40 14.84 26.42
C CYS A 30 45.55 15.76 27.63
N GLY A 31 46.01 17.00 27.40
CA GLY A 31 46.12 18.03 28.44
C GLY A 31 44.76 18.48 29.00
N ASP A 32 44.80 19.29 30.05
CA ASP A 32 43.61 19.70 30.81
C ASP A 32 42.62 20.46 29.90
N SER A 33 41.32 20.12 30.00
CA SER A 33 40.17 20.69 29.27
C SER A 33 40.05 20.39 27.76
N VAL A 34 39.27 19.34 27.41
CA VAL A 34 38.84 19.01 26.04
C VAL A 34 37.31 19.15 25.89
N THR A 35 36.85 19.82 24.83
CA THR A 35 35.42 20.03 24.51
C THR A 35 35.10 19.57 23.08
N CYS A 36 34.16 18.63 22.94
CA CYS A 36 33.66 18.15 21.64
C CYS A 36 32.23 18.66 21.40
N GLY A 37 31.97 19.24 20.21
CA GLY A 37 30.67 19.81 19.83
C GLY A 37 29.53 18.79 19.66
N ASP A 38 28.31 19.31 19.47
CA ASP A 38 27.02 18.69 19.83
C ASP A 38 26.60 17.40 19.08
N SER A 39 27.36 16.91 18.09
CA SER A 39 27.01 15.70 17.33
C SER A 39 28.21 15.00 16.68
N VAL A 40 28.50 13.76 17.10
CA VAL A 40 29.54 12.88 16.50
C VAL A 40 28.97 11.50 16.19
N THR A 41 29.15 11.03 14.95
CA THR A 41 28.66 9.71 14.50
C THR A 41 29.78 8.90 13.82
N CYS A 42 30.06 7.70 14.34
CA CYS A 42 31.02 6.73 13.79
C CYS A 42 30.32 5.38 13.54
N ARG A 43 30.49 4.79 12.35
CA ARG A 43 29.64 3.69 11.85
C ARG A 43 30.06 2.28 12.26
N ASP A 44 31.36 2.00 12.43
CA ASP A 44 31.85 0.60 12.53
C ASP A 44 32.60 0.26 13.84
N SER A 45 33.79 0.84 14.13
CA SER A 45 34.53 0.57 15.39
C SER A 45 35.56 1.65 15.77
N VAL A 46 35.82 1.81 17.07
CA VAL A 46 36.86 2.71 17.62
C VAL A 46 37.84 1.93 18.50
N THR A 47 39.14 2.02 18.23
CA THR A 47 40.19 1.34 19.02
C THR A 47 41.25 2.33 19.49
N CYS A 48 41.49 2.39 20.79
CA CYS A 48 42.54 3.20 21.41
C CYS A 48 43.65 2.30 21.98
N GLY A 49 44.91 2.59 21.67
CA GLY A 49 46.07 1.82 22.12
C GLY A 49 46.31 1.79 23.64
N ASP A 50 47.31 0.99 24.05
CA ASP A 50 47.55 0.42 25.39
C ASP A 50 47.58 1.38 26.61
N SER A 51 47.67 2.69 26.40
CA SER A 51 47.69 3.68 27.49
C SER A 51 47.06 5.03 27.11
N VAL A 52 45.96 5.39 27.79
CA VAL A 52 45.21 6.65 27.57
C VAL A 52 45.03 7.42 28.89
N THR A 53 45.46 8.68 28.92
CA THR A 53 45.30 9.58 30.08
C THR A 53 44.58 10.86 29.68
N PHE A 54 43.46 11.17 30.35
CA PHE A 54 42.72 12.42 30.19
C PHE A 54 42.95 13.34 31.41
N GLY A 55 43.27 14.62 31.17
CA GLY A 55 43.39 15.64 32.21
C GLY A 55 42.06 16.01 32.89
N ASP A 56 42.10 16.95 33.82
CA ASP A 56 41.13 17.13 34.92
C ASP A 56 39.69 17.54 34.52
N SER A 57 39.39 17.73 33.23
CA SER A 57 38.06 18.15 32.75
C SER A 57 37.77 17.73 31.28
N VAL A 58 36.76 16.89 31.07
CA VAL A 58 36.27 16.49 29.73
C VAL A 58 34.76 16.74 29.61
N THR A 59 34.32 17.41 28.54
CA THR A 59 32.91 17.68 28.25
C THR A 59 32.53 17.23 26.84
N CYS A 60 31.56 16.32 26.73
CA CYS A 60 31.02 15.82 25.46
C CYS A 60 29.59 16.36 25.25
N GLY A 61 29.32 16.95 24.08
CA GLY A 61 28.01 17.49 23.71
C GLY A 61 26.88 16.47 23.57
N ASP A 62 25.67 16.97 23.28
CA ASP A 62 24.38 16.34 23.60
C ASP A 62 24.00 15.05 22.83
N SER A 63 24.76 14.65 21.80
CA SER A 63 24.46 13.44 21.03
C SER A 63 25.69 12.73 20.42
N VAL A 64 26.03 11.55 20.92
CA VAL A 64 27.14 10.71 20.41
C VAL A 64 26.62 9.31 20.05
N THR A 65 26.92 8.85 18.83
CA THR A 65 26.54 7.51 18.32
C THR A 65 27.76 6.78 17.76
N CYS A 66 28.13 5.66 18.39
CA CYS A 66 29.22 4.79 17.94
C CYS A 66 28.66 3.42 17.55
N GLY A 67 29.10 2.90 16.41
CA GLY A 67 28.75 1.57 15.89
C GLY A 67 29.30 0.39 16.68
N ASP A 68 29.41 -0.75 15.99
CA ASP A 68 29.40 -2.13 16.51
C ASP A 68 30.41 -2.51 17.63
N SER A 69 31.53 -1.80 17.84
CA SER A 69 32.46 -2.10 18.97
C SER A 69 33.40 -0.94 19.38
N VAL A 70 33.68 -0.83 20.70
CA VAL A 70 34.67 0.11 21.26
C VAL A 70 35.64 -0.63 22.20
N THR A 71 36.95 -0.50 21.94
CA THR A 71 38.00 -1.21 22.70
C THR A 71 39.06 -0.23 23.21
N PHE A 72 39.32 -0.27 24.53
CA PHE A 72 40.40 0.48 25.18
C PHE A 72 41.51 -0.46 25.62
N GLY A 73 42.77 -0.10 25.36
CA GLY A 73 43.94 -0.85 25.81
C GLY A 73 44.16 -0.87 27.33
N ASP A 74 45.23 -1.55 27.76
CA ASP A 74 45.47 -2.08 29.12
C ASP A 74 45.42 -1.08 30.30
N SER A 75 45.48 0.23 30.06
CA SER A 75 45.45 1.24 31.13
C SER A 75 44.76 2.57 30.72
N VAL A 76 43.65 2.90 31.40
CA VAL A 76 42.90 4.16 31.20
C VAL A 76 42.75 4.92 32.52
N THR A 77 43.14 6.20 32.54
CA THR A 77 43.02 7.08 33.72
C THR A 77 42.22 8.35 33.39
N PHE A 78 41.17 8.62 34.16
CA PHE A 78 40.35 9.83 34.05
C PHE A 78 40.66 10.81 35.20
N GLY A 79 40.89 12.08 34.89
CA GLY A 79 41.00 13.17 35.87
C GLY A 79 39.65 13.58 36.50
N ASP A 80 39.70 14.55 37.41
CA ASP A 80 38.70 14.79 38.47
C ASP A 80 37.27 15.21 38.03
N SER A 81 36.98 15.45 36.73
CA SER A 81 35.63 15.79 36.27
C SER A 81 35.29 15.41 34.82
N VAL A 82 34.30 14.51 34.63
CA VAL A 82 33.75 14.13 33.31
C VAL A 82 32.24 14.41 33.27
N THR A 83 31.77 15.12 32.24
CA THR A 83 30.33 15.43 32.02
C THR A 83 29.91 14.98 30.61
N CYS A 84 28.84 14.17 30.51
CA CYS A 84 28.26 13.68 29.25
C CYS A 84 26.83 14.23 29.07
N GLY A 85 26.50 14.72 27.88
CA GLY A 85 25.17 15.22 27.51
C GLY A 85 24.09 14.13 27.30
N ASP A 86 22.87 14.58 26.97
CA ASP A 86 21.59 13.89 27.21
C ASP A 86 21.31 12.61 26.38
N SER A 87 22.17 12.21 25.44
CA SER A 87 21.95 10.99 24.66
C SER A 87 23.24 10.34 24.10
N VAL A 88 23.69 9.26 24.73
CA VAL A 88 24.83 8.43 24.26
C VAL A 88 24.34 7.01 23.97
N THR A 89 24.59 6.52 22.75
CA THR A 89 24.23 5.15 22.32
C THR A 89 25.47 4.42 21.78
N CYS A 90 25.80 3.24 22.33
CA CYS A 90 26.92 2.40 21.91
C CYS A 90 26.43 1.03 21.41
N GLY A 91 27.08 0.50 20.37
CA GLY A 91 26.85 -0.85 19.83
C GLY A 91 27.35 -2.02 20.70
N ASP A 92 27.25 -3.23 20.14
CA ASP A 92 27.13 -4.54 20.82
C ASP A 92 28.25 -4.99 21.78
N SER A 93 29.40 -4.29 21.89
CA SER A 93 30.46 -4.66 22.86
C SER A 93 31.38 -3.50 23.25
N VAL A 94 31.62 -3.36 24.57
CA VAL A 94 32.64 -2.47 25.15
C VAL A 94 33.59 -3.29 26.01
N THR A 95 34.88 -3.26 25.69
CA THR A 95 35.91 -4.07 26.37
C THR A 95 36.97 -3.15 26.99
N PHE A 96 37.24 -3.31 28.29
CA PHE A 96 38.30 -2.60 29.02
C PHE A 96 39.45 -3.56 29.34
N GLY A 97 40.68 -3.13 29.13
CA GLY A 97 41.88 -3.82 29.61
C GLY A 97 42.06 -3.76 31.14
N ASP A 98 43.10 -4.43 31.64
CA ASP A 98 43.27 -4.92 33.02
C ASP A 98 43.25 -3.87 34.15
N SER A 99 43.20 -2.56 33.87
CA SER A 99 43.16 -1.52 34.90
C SER A 99 42.47 -0.20 34.49
N VAL A 100 41.37 0.14 35.18
CA VAL A 100 40.65 1.43 35.05
C VAL A 100 40.61 2.13 36.42
N THR A 101 41.04 3.39 36.49
CA THR A 101 40.99 4.21 37.72
C THR A 101 40.18 5.49 37.46
N CYS A 102 39.11 5.72 38.24
CA CYS A 102 38.23 6.89 38.12
C CYS A 102 38.37 7.82 39.35
N GLY A 103 38.43 9.13 39.12
CA GLY A 103 38.36 10.18 40.15
C GLY A 103 36.95 10.48 40.67
N ASP A 104 36.84 11.37 41.66
CA ASP A 104 35.75 11.46 42.64
C ASP A 104 34.36 11.96 42.14
N CYS A 105 34.14 12.27 40.84
CA CYS A 105 32.87 12.87 40.37
C CYS A 105 32.45 12.44 38.94
N VAL A 106 31.37 11.64 38.80
CA VAL A 106 30.69 11.37 37.51
C VAL A 106 29.20 11.70 37.65
N THR A 107 28.65 12.50 36.72
CA THR A 107 27.22 12.85 36.69
C THR A 107 26.62 12.45 35.33
N CYS A 108 25.52 11.68 35.31
CA CYS A 108 24.84 11.22 34.10
C CYS A 108 23.39 11.76 34.03
N GLY A 109 22.92 12.13 32.83
CA GLY A 109 21.55 12.56 32.54
C GLY A 109 20.53 11.41 32.37
N ASP A 110 19.25 11.77 32.27
CA ASP A 110 18.04 10.98 32.59
C ASP A 110 17.68 9.77 31.68
N SER A 111 18.61 9.17 30.92
CA SER A 111 18.29 8.01 30.07
C SER A 111 19.49 7.12 29.77
N VAL A 112 19.74 6.11 30.62
CA VAL A 112 20.68 5.02 30.32
C VAL A 112 19.96 3.67 30.44
N THR A 113 19.78 2.97 29.31
CA THR A 113 19.19 1.62 29.26
C THR A 113 20.29 0.57 29.23
N ARG A 114 20.32 -0.36 30.20
CA ARG A 114 21.27 -1.49 30.27
C ARG A 114 20.54 -2.80 30.54
N TYR A 115 20.83 -3.86 29.76
CA TYR A 115 20.44 -5.24 30.08
C TYR A 115 21.56 -5.95 30.88
N PRO A 116 21.26 -6.82 31.87
CA PRO A 116 22.32 -7.51 32.63
C PRO A 116 22.44 -9.02 32.30
N GLU A 117 23.67 -9.48 32.07
CA GLU A 117 24.14 -10.84 32.40
C GLU A 117 25.56 -10.77 32.98
N VAL A 118 25.74 -11.03 34.28
CA VAL A 118 26.96 -11.64 34.87
C VAL A 118 26.58 -12.34 36.17
N SER A 119 26.99 -13.61 36.33
CA SER A 119 26.83 -14.43 37.56
C SER A 119 28.03 -14.28 38.51
N PRO A 120 27.83 -14.42 39.84
CA PRO A 120 28.70 -15.34 40.60
C PRO A 120 27.99 -16.21 41.68
N ASN A 121 28.71 -17.27 42.06
CA ASN A 121 28.36 -18.51 42.81
C ASN A 121 28.12 -18.30 44.35
N PRO A 122 27.84 -19.34 45.19
CA PRO A 122 26.73 -19.37 46.15
C PRO A 122 27.17 -19.21 47.63
N ASN A 123 26.26 -18.80 48.52
CA ASN A 123 26.09 -19.36 49.89
C ASN A 123 25.15 -18.53 50.77
N LEU A 124 24.33 -19.26 51.54
CA LEU A 124 23.68 -18.94 52.82
C LEU A 124 22.31 -18.22 52.83
N ASN A 125 21.26 -19.05 52.66
CA ASN A 125 20.22 -19.45 53.63
C ASN A 125 19.33 -18.46 54.44
N TYR A 126 18.07 -18.95 54.53
CA TYR A 126 16.93 -18.69 55.45
C TYR A 126 15.95 -17.56 55.05
N ALA A 127 14.62 -17.74 54.98
CA ALA A 127 13.74 -18.86 55.37
C ALA A 127 12.32 -18.77 54.72
N SER A 128 11.77 -19.95 54.40
CA SER A 128 10.37 -20.43 54.50
C SER A 128 9.15 -19.58 54.04
N GLU A 129 8.55 -20.04 52.93
CA GLU A 129 7.12 -20.34 52.62
C GLU A 129 6.04 -20.32 53.74
N PRO A 130 4.70 -20.38 53.45
CA PRO A 130 4.04 -20.73 52.17
C PRO A 130 2.79 -19.91 51.73
N SER A 131 2.47 -20.19 50.46
CA SER A 131 1.19 -20.15 49.75
C SER A 131 -0.08 -20.55 50.53
N ARG A 132 -1.24 -20.03 50.08
CA ARG A 132 -2.36 -20.85 49.57
C ARG A 132 -3.49 -20.04 48.94
N SER A 133 -4.06 -20.68 47.91
CA SER A 133 -5.15 -20.27 47.05
C SER A 133 -6.52 -20.77 47.53
N ARG A 134 -7.56 -20.16 46.91
CA ARG A 134 -8.97 -20.59 46.72
C ARG A 134 -9.91 -20.55 47.93
N ALA A 135 -11.02 -19.82 47.78
CA ALA A 135 -12.36 -20.42 47.68
C ALA A 135 -13.47 -19.39 47.33
N TYR A 136 -14.38 -19.85 46.48
CA TYR A 136 -15.77 -19.40 46.26
C TYR A 136 -16.58 -19.28 47.57
N ILE A 137 -17.59 -18.39 47.63
CA ILE A 137 -18.97 -18.64 48.12
C ILE A 137 -19.87 -17.40 47.91
N ASP A 138 -21.12 -17.72 47.58
CA ASP A 138 -22.31 -16.90 47.28
C ASP A 138 -23.05 -16.36 48.53
N ARG A 139 -23.93 -15.36 48.29
CA ARG A 139 -25.15 -14.92 49.04
C ARG A 139 -25.04 -14.09 50.34
N LYS A 140 -25.59 -12.87 50.36
CA LYS A 140 -27.01 -12.51 50.69
C LYS A 140 -27.21 -11.01 51.00
N THR A 141 -28.33 -10.48 50.49
CA THR A 141 -29.20 -9.37 50.95
C THR A 141 -28.91 -8.70 52.29
N GLU A 142 -28.99 -7.35 52.31
CA GLU A 142 -29.64 -6.61 53.40
C GLU A 142 -30.27 -5.30 52.91
N ILE A 143 -31.55 -5.12 53.28
CA ILE A 143 -32.39 -3.95 53.10
C ILE A 143 -32.20 -3.09 54.36
N GLN A 144 -31.91 -1.79 54.23
CA GLN A 144 -32.14 -0.83 55.31
C GLN A 144 -32.79 0.47 54.80
N SER A 145 -33.65 0.96 55.67
CA SER A 145 -34.74 1.92 55.53
C SER A 145 -34.34 3.39 55.74
N ILE A 146 -34.92 4.27 54.92
CA ILE A 146 -35.55 5.60 55.15
C ILE A 146 -35.16 6.39 56.44
N PRO A 147 -34.91 7.71 56.31
CA PRO A 147 -35.83 8.67 56.93
C PRO A 147 -36.35 9.77 55.99
N ILE A 148 -37.67 9.95 56.03
CA ILE A 148 -38.45 11.11 55.60
C ILE A 148 -38.15 12.30 56.53
N VAL A 149 -38.42 13.53 56.04
CA VAL A 149 -38.65 14.84 56.72
C VAL A 149 -37.76 15.89 56.02
N LYS A 150 -38.21 17.00 55.44
CA LYS A 150 -39.28 17.95 55.81
C LYS A 150 -39.65 18.83 54.60
N THR A 151 -40.94 19.03 54.40
CA THR A 151 -41.54 20.16 53.65
C THR A 151 -41.14 21.51 54.24
N MET A 152 -40.77 22.47 53.38
CA MET A 152 -40.71 23.90 53.72
C MET A 152 -41.27 24.74 52.55
N THR A 153 -42.51 25.19 52.71
CA THR A 153 -43.11 26.37 52.06
C THR A 153 -42.57 27.61 52.82
N ILE A 154 -42.31 28.84 52.33
CA ILE A 154 -43.01 29.78 51.43
C ILE A 154 -41.98 30.86 51.03
N GLY A 155 -42.12 31.49 49.85
CA GLY A 155 -41.51 32.80 49.58
C GLY A 155 -41.79 33.35 48.19
N ALA A 156 -42.95 33.98 47.99
CA ALA A 156 -43.30 34.70 46.76
C ALA A 156 -42.69 36.11 46.76
N GLY A 157 -42.12 36.53 45.62
CA GLY A 157 -41.99 37.94 45.27
C GLY A 157 -40.69 38.36 44.55
N ALA A 158 -40.70 38.34 43.22
CA ALA A 158 -40.20 39.43 42.35
C ALA A 158 -40.41 39.02 40.88
N ALA A 159 -41.34 39.69 40.21
CA ALA A 159 -41.61 39.50 38.78
C ALA A 159 -40.48 40.13 37.94
N MET A 160 -39.81 39.32 37.12
CA MET A 160 -39.07 39.77 35.93
C MET A 160 -39.64 39.02 34.73
N LYS A 161 -39.87 39.77 33.65
CA LYS A 161 -40.61 39.40 32.43
C LYS A 161 -40.16 38.03 31.89
N GLY A 162 -41.07 37.06 31.93
CA GLY A 162 -40.88 35.75 31.31
C GLY A 162 -41.08 35.83 29.81
N ASP A 163 -40.03 35.51 29.05
CA ASP A 163 -40.20 34.94 27.72
C ASP A 163 -40.97 33.62 27.85
N SER A 164 -42.01 33.51 27.04
CA SER A 164 -42.89 32.35 27.00
C SER A 164 -42.09 31.07 26.75
N LEU A 165 -42.35 30.04 27.56
CA LEU A 165 -41.96 28.65 27.33
C LEU A 165 -42.06 28.29 25.84
N PRO A 166 -41.05 27.64 25.23
CA PRO A 166 -41.16 27.18 23.86
C PRO A 166 -42.35 26.22 23.77
N LYS A 167 -43.32 26.58 22.94
CA LYS A 167 -44.40 25.68 22.53
C LYS A 167 -43.79 24.60 21.63
N VAL A 168 -43.04 23.66 22.21
CA VAL A 168 -42.90 22.34 21.59
C VAL A 168 -44.32 21.83 21.48
N LYS A 169 -44.81 21.64 20.25
CA LYS A 169 -46.08 20.97 20.02
C LYS A 169 -45.86 19.55 20.52
N THR A 170 -46.13 19.28 21.79
CA THR A 170 -45.95 17.96 22.39
C THR A 170 -46.96 17.02 21.74
N MET A 171 -46.58 16.44 20.61
CA MET A 171 -47.28 15.28 20.06
C MET A 171 -46.92 14.13 20.99
N THR A 172 -47.90 13.66 21.75
CA THR A 172 -47.83 12.46 22.57
C THR A 172 -47.76 11.23 21.66
N LEU A 173 -46.79 11.11 20.74
CA LEU A 173 -46.76 9.98 19.79
C LEU A 173 -46.57 8.65 20.54
N THR A 174 -47.30 7.62 20.12
CA THR A 174 -47.09 6.23 20.53
C THR A 174 -46.13 5.58 19.55
N VAL A 175 -45.01 5.02 20.02
CA VAL A 175 -44.11 4.22 19.17
C VAL A 175 -44.49 2.76 19.30
N ILE A 176 -44.81 2.14 18.18
CA ILE A 176 -45.26 0.76 18.07
C ILE A 176 -44.22 0.00 17.26
N GLU A 177 -43.78 -1.13 17.80
CA GLU A 177 -42.98 -2.10 17.08
C GLU A 177 -43.92 -3.16 16.50
N VAL A 178 -43.84 -3.38 15.20
CA VAL A 178 -44.65 -4.32 14.44
C VAL A 178 -43.79 -5.48 13.95
N TYR A 179 -44.37 -6.67 13.89
CA TYR A 179 -43.68 -7.91 13.51
C TYR A 179 -44.25 -8.44 12.18
N PRO A 180 -43.75 -7.96 11.03
CA PRO A 180 -44.08 -8.58 9.74
C PRO A 180 -43.56 -10.02 9.70
N GLU A 181 -44.38 -10.98 9.22
CA GLU A 181 -44.01 -12.41 9.18
C GLU A 181 -43.85 -12.92 7.73
N ASN A 182 -44.33 -12.15 6.75
CA ASN A 182 -44.35 -12.51 5.33
C ASN A 182 -44.34 -11.25 4.45
N ASP A 183 -44.12 -11.42 3.14
CA ASP A 183 -44.00 -10.30 2.19
C ASP A 183 -45.28 -9.46 2.08
N PHE A 184 -46.45 -10.04 2.37
CA PHE A 184 -47.70 -9.29 2.43
C PHE A 184 -47.71 -8.31 3.60
N HIS A 185 -47.23 -8.70 4.79
CA HIS A 185 -47.06 -7.80 5.94
C HIS A 185 -46.08 -6.67 5.61
N VAL A 186 -44.97 -6.99 4.94
CA VAL A 186 -43.97 -6.00 4.52
C VAL A 186 -44.58 -4.99 3.54
N GLY A 187 -45.25 -5.47 2.49
CA GLY A 187 -45.94 -4.62 1.52
C GLY A 187 -47.02 -3.74 2.18
N PHE A 188 -47.71 -4.28 3.19
CA PHE A 188 -48.68 -3.53 3.97
C PHE A 188 -48.04 -2.38 4.76
N ILE A 189 -47.00 -2.63 5.57
CA ILE A 189 -46.33 -1.54 6.32
C ILE A 189 -45.76 -0.50 5.36
N ASN A 190 -45.14 -0.93 4.25
CA ASN A 190 -44.64 -0.02 3.23
C ASN A 190 -45.75 0.83 2.59
N SER A 191 -46.98 0.31 2.48
CA SER A 191 -48.12 1.09 1.99
C SER A 191 -48.58 2.18 2.96
N LEU A 192 -48.30 2.02 4.26
CA LEU A 192 -48.62 2.98 5.31
C LEU A 192 -47.61 4.13 5.40
N HIS A 193 -46.50 4.04 4.66
CA HIS A 193 -45.53 5.12 4.56
C HIS A 193 -46.29 6.42 4.21
N GLY A 194 -45.98 7.53 4.89
CA GLY A 194 -46.56 8.87 4.66
C GLY A 194 -47.92 9.15 5.30
N GLU A 195 -48.64 8.13 5.77
CA GLU A 195 -49.69 8.31 6.77
C GLU A 195 -49.11 8.23 8.19
N TYR A 196 -48.08 7.40 8.37
CA TYR A 196 -47.32 7.22 9.60
C TYR A 196 -45.83 7.42 9.37
N ASP A 197 -45.09 7.81 10.43
CA ASP A 197 -43.65 8.01 10.40
C ASP A 197 -42.95 6.70 10.77
N LEU A 198 -42.32 6.07 9.77
CA LEU A 198 -41.57 4.82 9.91
C LEU A 198 -40.15 5.15 10.36
N TRP A 199 -39.71 4.50 11.43
CA TRP A 199 -38.36 4.67 11.99
C TRP A 199 -37.38 3.65 11.46
N SER A 200 -37.87 2.51 10.98
CA SER A 200 -37.06 1.43 10.42
C SER A 200 -37.03 1.50 8.90
N ASP A 201 -35.84 1.74 8.34
CA ASP A 201 -35.64 1.79 6.88
C ASP A 201 -35.68 0.38 6.26
N ARG A 202 -35.37 -0.66 7.03
CA ARG A 202 -35.53 -2.08 6.63
C ARG A 202 -36.78 -2.69 7.26
N ILE A 203 -37.72 -3.10 6.41
CA ILE A 203 -38.90 -3.90 6.80
C ILE A 203 -38.83 -5.21 6.03
N VAL A 204 -38.51 -6.30 6.71
CA VAL A 204 -38.39 -7.65 6.12
C VAL A 204 -39.13 -8.66 6.98
N PRO A 205 -39.54 -9.82 6.42
CA PRO A 205 -40.21 -10.85 7.20
C PRO A 205 -39.38 -11.28 8.42
N ASN A 206 -40.08 -11.51 9.53
CA ASN A 206 -39.57 -11.94 10.83
C ASN A 206 -38.61 -10.96 11.53
N HIS A 207 -38.56 -9.69 11.12
CA HIS A 207 -37.80 -8.64 11.80
C HIS A 207 -38.72 -7.51 12.27
N PRO A 208 -38.56 -7.01 13.51
CA PRO A 208 -39.37 -5.90 14.01
C PRO A 208 -39.11 -4.61 13.23
N ALA A 209 -40.18 -3.85 13.00
CA ALA A 209 -40.11 -2.49 12.46
C ALA A 209 -40.82 -1.50 13.39
N GLN A 210 -40.34 -0.28 13.49
CA GLN A 210 -40.88 0.73 14.41
C GLN A 210 -41.62 1.84 13.67
N VAL A 211 -42.79 2.18 14.18
CA VAL A 211 -43.70 3.20 13.61
C VAL A 211 -44.13 4.14 14.72
N SER A 212 -43.99 5.45 14.49
CA SER A 212 -44.57 6.46 15.37
C SER A 212 -45.99 6.81 14.91
N VAL A 213 -46.93 6.74 15.86
CA VAL A 213 -48.37 6.84 15.60
C VAL A 213 -48.98 7.92 16.49
N PRO A 214 -49.75 8.88 15.93
CA PRO A 214 -50.51 9.82 16.73
C PRO A 214 -51.53 9.10 17.62
N PRO A 215 -51.72 9.47 18.90
CA PRO A 215 -52.65 8.79 19.81
C PRO A 215 -54.07 8.68 19.30
N GLU A 216 -54.55 9.72 18.63
CA GLU A 216 -55.86 9.75 18.01
C GLU A 216 -56.02 8.70 16.90
N GLN A 217 -54.90 8.24 16.32
CA GLN A 217 -54.87 7.21 15.29
C GLN A 217 -54.46 5.84 15.83
N TYR A 218 -54.07 5.71 17.10
CA TYR A 218 -53.62 4.45 17.69
C TYR A 218 -54.60 3.30 17.43
N MET A 219 -55.88 3.51 17.76
CA MET A 219 -56.91 2.48 17.56
C MET A 219 -57.12 2.14 16.08
N ASN A 220 -57.00 3.13 15.18
CA ASN A 220 -57.10 2.89 13.74
C ASN A 220 -55.92 2.05 13.25
N PHE A 221 -54.71 2.38 13.68
CA PHE A 221 -53.49 1.66 13.31
C PHE A 221 -53.49 0.23 13.85
N VAL A 222 -53.89 0.01 15.11
CA VAL A 222 -54.00 -1.34 15.68
C VAL A 222 -55.09 -2.18 14.99
N ASN A 223 -56.20 -1.57 14.58
CA ASN A 223 -57.23 -2.25 13.80
C ASN A 223 -56.72 -2.63 12.40
N LEU A 224 -55.94 -1.75 11.77
CA LEU A 224 -55.25 -2.00 10.51
C LEU A 224 -54.32 -3.21 10.62
N LEU A 225 -53.46 -3.25 11.65
CA LEU A 225 -52.58 -4.38 11.94
C LEU A 225 -53.35 -5.68 12.20
N SER A 226 -54.46 -5.60 12.95
CA SER A 226 -55.32 -6.75 13.25
C SER A 226 -56.00 -7.30 11.99
N THR A 227 -56.35 -6.44 11.03
CA THR A 227 -56.98 -6.83 9.76
C THR A 227 -56.04 -7.66 8.89
N VAL A 228 -54.75 -7.36 8.95
CA VAL A 228 -53.71 -8.12 8.24
C VAL A 228 -53.08 -9.23 9.09
N GLY A 229 -53.53 -9.43 10.33
CA GLY A 229 -53.01 -10.47 11.22
C GLY A 229 -51.58 -10.21 11.72
N MET A 230 -51.17 -8.95 11.85
CA MET A 230 -49.80 -8.60 12.24
C MET A 230 -49.66 -8.35 13.74
N ASN A 231 -48.70 -9.06 14.35
CA ASN A 231 -48.33 -8.88 15.75
C ASN A 231 -47.65 -7.52 15.98
N HIS A 232 -47.86 -6.92 17.15
CA HIS A 232 -47.25 -5.66 17.53
C HIS A 232 -47.06 -5.53 19.04
N GLN A 233 -46.12 -4.69 19.44
CA GLN A 233 -45.90 -4.26 20.82
C GLN A 233 -45.75 -2.75 20.92
N VAL A 234 -46.27 -2.15 21.98
CA VAL A 234 -46.09 -0.71 22.23
C VAL A 234 -44.77 -0.49 22.97
N ILE A 235 -43.83 0.21 22.33
CA ILE A 235 -42.52 0.53 22.90
C ILE A 235 -42.63 1.72 23.86
N THR A 236 -43.41 2.75 23.51
CA THR A 236 -43.72 3.85 24.41
C THR A 236 -45.08 4.46 24.08
N TRP A 237 -45.87 4.73 25.12
CA TRP A 237 -47.20 5.34 25.03
C TRP A 237 -47.16 6.87 24.94
N ASP A 238 -46.08 7.48 25.42
CA ASP A 238 -45.87 8.92 25.37
C ASP A 238 -44.40 9.21 25.07
N LEU A 239 -44.06 9.21 23.78
CA LEU A 239 -42.74 9.65 23.32
C LEU A 239 -42.45 11.08 23.79
N GLY A 240 -43.49 11.91 23.93
CA GLY A 240 -43.40 13.26 24.50
C GLY A 240 -42.99 13.26 25.97
N GLU A 241 -43.30 12.23 26.77
CA GLU A 241 -42.77 12.06 28.12
C GLU A 241 -41.28 11.71 28.08
N LYS A 242 -40.86 10.76 27.21
CA LYS A 242 -39.43 10.44 27.03
C LYS A 242 -38.65 11.71 26.66
N ILE A 243 -39.09 12.45 25.64
CA ILE A 243 -38.49 13.72 25.19
C ILE A 243 -38.49 14.77 26.32
N ARG A 244 -39.60 14.89 27.08
CA ARG A 244 -39.69 15.85 28.20
C ARG A 244 -38.79 15.47 29.37
N ARG A 245 -38.61 14.19 29.68
CA ARG A 245 -37.67 13.74 30.72
C ARG A 245 -36.23 14.08 30.34
N THR A 246 -35.84 13.81 29.09
CA THR A 246 -34.55 14.28 28.54
C THR A 246 -34.47 15.80 28.49
N SER A 247 -35.60 16.52 28.40
CA SER A 247 -35.64 17.99 28.38
C SER A 247 -35.75 18.64 29.77
N GLN A 248 -36.14 17.91 30.82
CA GLN A 248 -36.28 18.41 32.18
C GLN A 248 -34.97 18.31 32.96
N SER A 249 -34.13 17.31 32.69
CA SER A 249 -32.72 17.32 33.13
C SER A 249 -31.99 18.59 32.64
N ARG A 250 -32.32 19.07 31.43
CA ARG A 250 -31.75 20.29 30.81
C ARG A 250 -32.07 21.61 31.52
N ILE A 251 -33.19 21.71 32.23
CA ILE A 251 -33.57 22.97 32.92
C ILE A 251 -32.77 23.14 34.22
N LEU A 252 -32.25 22.04 34.79
CA LEU A 252 -31.44 22.06 36.00
C LEU A 252 -29.95 22.34 35.72
N SER A 253 -29.46 22.10 34.50
CA SER A 253 -28.08 22.42 34.06
C SER A 253 -27.94 23.81 33.41
N ARG A 254 -28.76 24.78 33.82
CA ARG A 254 -28.73 26.19 33.35
C ARG A 254 -27.42 26.93 33.70
N SER A 255 -26.34 26.57 33.06
CA SER A 255 -25.28 27.50 32.68
C SER A 255 -25.24 27.55 31.15
N GLU A 256 -25.06 28.73 30.58
CA GLU A 256 -24.61 28.89 29.19
C GLU A 256 -23.18 28.31 29.09
N GLY A 257 -23.09 26.98 29.11
CA GLY A 257 -21.90 26.24 29.51
C GLY A 257 -20.95 25.90 28.37
N LEU A 258 -19.73 25.59 28.76
CA LEU A 258 -18.68 24.99 27.92
C LEU A 258 -19.16 23.64 27.35
N MET A 259 -18.58 23.24 26.21
CA MET A 259 -18.80 21.92 25.60
C MET A 259 -18.59 20.80 26.61
N ASN A 260 -19.49 19.82 26.61
CA ASN A 260 -19.39 18.60 27.39
C ASN A 260 -20.19 17.47 26.72
N TRP A 261 -19.98 16.24 27.19
CA TRP A 261 -20.66 15.03 26.73
C TRP A 261 -21.61 14.44 27.79
N GLU A 262 -21.97 15.23 28.80
CA GLU A 262 -23.01 14.85 29.79
C GLU A 262 -24.43 15.08 29.24
N ASP A 263 -24.57 15.90 28.19
CA ASP A 263 -25.81 16.13 27.45
C ASP A 263 -25.52 16.44 25.97
N PHE A 264 -26.56 16.34 25.13
CA PHE A 264 -26.50 16.76 23.74
C PHE A 264 -26.36 18.28 23.63
N GLN A 265 -25.58 18.74 22.64
CA GLN A 265 -25.24 20.16 22.50
C GLN A 265 -25.93 20.80 21.30
N ARG A 266 -26.34 22.06 21.44
CA ARG A 266 -26.86 22.87 20.32
C ARG A 266 -25.76 23.22 19.32
N HIS A 267 -26.14 23.53 18.08
CA HIS A 267 -25.21 23.91 17.02
C HIS A 267 -24.30 25.08 17.43
N GLY A 268 -24.87 26.09 18.09
CA GLY A 268 -24.11 27.25 18.57
C GLY A 268 -23.00 26.89 19.58
N THR A 269 -23.27 25.93 20.48
CA THR A 269 -22.27 25.44 21.45
C THR A 269 -21.16 24.66 20.73
N ILE A 270 -21.52 23.79 19.78
CA ILE A 270 -20.57 23.01 18.98
C ILE A 270 -19.66 23.95 18.18
N VAL A 271 -20.22 24.94 17.47
CA VAL A 271 -19.42 25.91 16.69
C VAL A 271 -18.45 26.67 17.59
N LYS A 272 -18.91 27.15 18.75
CA LYS A 272 -18.06 27.85 19.71
C LYS A 272 -16.91 26.97 20.21
N TYR A 273 -17.18 25.69 20.48
CA TYR A 273 -16.16 24.71 20.87
C TYR A 273 -15.07 24.53 19.80
N LEU A 274 -15.45 24.41 18.52
CA LEU A 274 -14.48 24.31 17.43
C LEU A 274 -13.58 25.56 17.34
N GLU A 275 -14.16 26.75 17.53
CA GLU A 275 -13.42 28.02 17.56
C GLU A 275 -12.48 28.13 18.76
N GLU A 276 -12.91 27.69 19.95
CA GLU A 276 -12.09 27.64 21.16
C GLU A 276 -10.91 26.68 20.99
N LEU A 277 -11.10 25.50 20.36
CA LEU A 277 -10.03 24.56 20.08
C LEU A 277 -8.98 25.14 19.13
N ALA A 278 -9.40 25.79 18.05
CA ALA A 278 -8.47 26.41 17.09
C ALA A 278 -7.68 27.59 17.69
N GLN A 279 -8.24 28.28 18.69
CA GLN A 279 -7.51 29.29 19.44
C GLN A 279 -6.50 28.67 20.42
N LYS A 280 -6.84 27.50 20.98
CA LYS A 280 -6.03 26.81 22.00
C LYS A 280 -4.87 26.00 21.41
N TYR A 281 -5.07 25.40 20.24
CA TYR A 281 -4.11 24.47 19.63
C TYR A 281 -3.72 24.94 18.23
N SER A 282 -2.43 25.25 18.03
CA SER A 282 -1.91 25.76 16.75
C SER A 282 -2.05 24.80 15.57
N PHE A 283 -2.16 23.50 15.85
CA PHE A 283 -2.37 22.44 14.86
C PHE A 283 -3.85 22.21 14.52
N VAL A 284 -4.77 22.97 15.12
CA VAL A 284 -6.21 22.93 14.86
C VAL A 284 -6.62 24.19 14.12
N LYS A 285 -7.36 24.05 13.01
CA LYS A 285 -7.90 25.17 12.23
C LYS A 285 -9.40 24.97 12.04
N VAL A 286 -10.20 26.01 12.28
CA VAL A 286 -11.61 25.98 11.86
C VAL A 286 -11.67 26.02 10.33
N ILE A 287 -12.41 25.08 9.76
CA ILE A 287 -12.74 25.06 8.34
C ILE A 287 -14.21 25.44 8.17
N ARG A 288 -14.50 26.18 7.09
CA ARG A 288 -15.87 26.49 6.68
C ARG A 288 -16.06 25.92 5.29
N ILE A 289 -16.97 24.96 5.17
CA ILE A 289 -17.21 24.26 3.91
C ILE A 289 -18.33 24.91 3.08
N GLY A 290 -19.20 25.70 3.71
CA GLY A 290 -20.28 26.40 3.02
C GLY A 290 -21.29 27.03 3.97
N HIS A 291 -22.48 27.29 3.44
CA HIS A 291 -23.64 27.76 4.20
C HIS A 291 -24.84 26.86 3.94
N SER A 292 -25.64 26.64 4.96
CA SER A 292 -26.95 26.00 4.84
C SER A 292 -27.97 26.91 4.15
N TYR A 293 -29.15 26.38 3.84
CA TYR A 293 -30.22 27.14 3.21
C TYR A 293 -30.65 28.40 4.02
N GLU A 294 -30.79 28.29 5.33
CA GLU A 294 -31.14 29.40 6.23
C GLU A 294 -29.94 30.31 6.56
N GLY A 295 -28.77 30.07 5.94
CA GLY A 295 -27.59 30.92 6.03
C GLY A 295 -26.69 30.65 7.23
N ARG A 296 -26.80 29.50 7.90
CA ARG A 296 -25.83 29.11 8.94
C ARG A 296 -24.55 28.62 8.29
N GLU A 297 -23.40 29.01 8.84
CA GLU A 297 -22.12 28.46 8.40
C GLU A 297 -22.06 26.96 8.72
N ILE A 298 -21.63 26.16 7.75
CA ILE A 298 -21.31 24.74 7.97
C ILE A 298 -19.82 24.69 8.31
N LYS A 299 -19.53 24.49 9.60
CA LYS A 299 -18.19 24.54 10.18
C LYS A 299 -17.69 23.17 10.62
N GLY A 300 -16.39 22.99 10.47
CA GLY A 300 -15.64 21.85 10.96
C GLY A 300 -14.27 22.26 11.48
N VAL A 301 -13.41 21.28 11.74
CA VAL A 301 -12.00 21.50 12.07
C VAL A 301 -11.09 20.66 11.19
N ARG A 302 -9.93 21.23 10.86
CA ARG A 302 -8.76 20.51 10.39
C ARG A 302 -7.78 20.33 11.55
N ILE A 303 -7.35 19.11 11.84
CA ILE A 303 -6.40 18.78 12.91
C ILE A 303 -5.20 18.08 12.28
N ASN A 304 -4.03 18.73 12.28
CA ASN A 304 -2.84 18.19 11.65
C ASN A 304 -1.55 18.62 12.39
N PRO A 305 -1.13 17.88 13.42
CA PRO A 305 0.01 18.24 14.26
C PRO A 305 1.37 18.09 13.57
N ARG A 306 1.49 17.21 12.57
CA ARG A 306 2.75 16.87 11.90
C ARG A 306 2.79 17.13 10.40
N ASN A 307 1.81 17.85 9.86
CA ASN A 307 1.63 18.05 8.42
C ASN A 307 1.59 16.71 7.65
N SER A 308 0.91 15.70 8.20
CA SER A 308 0.64 14.46 7.48
C SER A 308 -0.14 14.75 6.19
N THR A 309 0.11 13.94 5.16
CA THR A 309 -0.58 13.96 3.88
C THR A 309 -1.77 13.00 3.82
N HIS A 310 -1.91 12.10 4.80
CA HIS A 310 -3.01 11.13 4.88
C HIS A 310 -4.28 11.78 5.39
N LYS A 311 -5.20 12.14 4.48
CA LYS A 311 -6.42 12.83 4.88
C LYS A 311 -7.47 11.81 5.33
N ILE A 312 -8.00 12.01 6.53
CA ILE A 312 -9.21 11.31 6.99
C ILE A 312 -10.34 12.34 7.05
N TYR A 313 -11.44 12.04 6.36
CA TYR A 313 -12.63 12.87 6.40
C TYR A 313 -13.72 12.22 7.25
N ILE A 314 -14.27 12.97 8.20
CA ILE A 314 -15.36 12.53 9.06
C ILE A 314 -16.48 13.57 9.04
N ASP A 315 -17.72 13.12 8.87
CA ASP A 315 -18.86 13.99 9.15
C ASP A 315 -20.00 13.30 9.91
N GLY A 316 -20.91 14.13 10.39
CA GLY A 316 -22.10 13.69 11.09
C GLY A 316 -23.24 14.71 11.03
N GLY A 317 -24.40 14.28 11.50
CA GLY A 317 -25.59 15.12 11.60
C GLY A 317 -26.20 15.53 10.27
N ILE A 318 -26.05 14.72 9.22
CA ILE A 318 -26.70 14.95 7.93
C ILE A 318 -28.23 14.82 8.05
N HIS A 319 -28.69 13.89 8.90
CA HIS A 319 -30.07 13.83 9.37
C HIS A 319 -30.20 14.48 10.75
N ALA A 320 -31.11 15.45 10.83
CA ALA A 320 -31.22 16.34 11.98
C ALA A 320 -31.63 15.67 13.31
N ARG A 321 -32.40 14.59 13.26
CA ARG A 321 -32.90 13.87 14.44
C ARG A 321 -31.89 12.94 15.10
N GLU A 322 -30.77 12.66 14.43
CA GLU A 322 -29.76 11.67 14.81
C GLU A 322 -28.70 12.29 15.75
N TRP A 323 -29.15 12.80 16.90
CA TRP A 323 -28.32 13.63 17.79
C TRP A 323 -27.05 12.96 18.33
N ILE A 324 -27.02 11.63 18.37
CA ILE A 324 -25.83 10.88 18.79
C ILE A 324 -24.68 11.02 17.79
N SER A 325 -24.97 11.24 16.51
CA SER A 325 -23.93 11.43 15.48
C SER A 325 -23.08 12.68 15.74
N PRO A 326 -23.63 13.92 15.83
CA PRO A 326 -22.83 15.10 16.22
C PRO A 326 -22.13 14.96 17.58
N ALA A 327 -22.74 14.26 18.54
CA ALA A 327 -22.16 14.06 19.86
C ALA A 327 -20.91 13.15 19.81
N VAL A 328 -20.96 12.05 19.06
CA VAL A 328 -19.81 11.16 18.84
C VAL A 328 -18.74 11.83 17.98
N VAL A 329 -19.11 12.55 16.92
CA VAL A 329 -18.12 13.26 16.07
C VAL A 329 -17.38 14.33 16.88
N THR A 330 -18.07 15.07 17.75
CA THR A 330 -17.38 16.01 18.65
C THR A 330 -16.54 15.31 19.72
N TYR A 331 -16.94 14.13 20.19
CA TYR A 331 -16.11 13.32 21.09
C TYR A 331 -14.80 12.90 20.42
N ILE A 332 -14.85 12.48 19.15
CA ILE A 332 -13.65 12.17 18.34
C ILE A 332 -12.73 13.39 18.25
N ILE A 333 -13.29 14.59 17.99
CA ILE A 333 -12.51 15.85 17.99
C ILE A 333 -11.80 16.06 19.33
N ASP A 334 -12.46 15.77 20.46
CA ASP A 334 -11.85 15.90 21.78
C ASP A 334 -10.69 14.92 21.99
N GLN A 335 -10.84 13.67 21.52
CA GLN A 335 -9.76 12.67 21.57
C GLN A 335 -8.53 13.08 20.75
N LEU A 336 -8.77 13.73 19.60
CA LEU A 336 -7.73 14.24 18.71
C LEU A 336 -7.05 15.52 19.22
N THR A 337 -7.70 16.27 20.12
CA THR A 337 -7.23 17.60 20.57
C THR A 337 -6.94 17.64 22.06
N THR A 338 -7.97 17.67 22.90
CA THR A 338 -7.82 17.71 24.37
C THR A 338 -7.04 16.52 24.89
N ASN A 339 -7.29 15.32 24.36
CA ASN A 339 -6.58 14.09 24.73
C ASN A 339 -5.39 13.76 23.81
N TYR A 340 -4.90 14.73 23.03
CA TYR A 340 -3.82 14.54 22.06
C TYR A 340 -2.58 13.89 22.67
N LYS A 341 -2.18 14.24 23.90
CA LYS A 341 -1.00 13.64 24.55
C LYS A 341 -1.10 12.12 24.69
N SER A 342 -2.28 11.60 25.02
CA SER A 342 -2.51 10.17 25.21
C SER A 342 -2.63 9.43 23.88
N ASN A 343 -3.05 10.14 22.82
CA ASN A 343 -3.25 9.58 21.49
C ASN A 343 -2.16 9.99 20.49
N LYS A 344 -1.07 10.61 20.95
CA LYS A 344 -0.14 11.37 20.10
C LYS A 344 0.39 10.55 18.93
N GLU A 345 0.83 9.34 19.20
CA GLU A 345 1.41 8.44 18.19
C GLU A 345 0.42 8.12 17.06
N PHE A 346 -0.87 8.05 17.38
CA PHE A 346 -1.93 7.83 16.39
C PHE A 346 -2.34 9.14 15.68
N VAL A 347 -2.54 10.22 16.42
CA VAL A 347 -3.00 11.50 15.84
C VAL A 347 -1.98 12.07 14.86
N ASP A 348 -0.69 11.90 15.14
CA ASP A 348 0.41 12.38 14.29
C ASP A 348 0.43 11.73 12.90
N LEU A 349 -0.23 10.59 12.71
CA LEU A 349 -0.24 9.86 11.45
C LEU A 349 -1.13 10.50 10.38
N PHE A 350 -2.11 11.34 10.74
CA PHE A 350 -3.17 11.75 9.81
C PHE A 350 -3.46 13.26 9.81
N ASP A 351 -3.99 13.74 8.68
CA ASP A 351 -4.64 15.04 8.50
C ASP A 351 -6.16 14.89 8.63
N TRP A 352 -6.71 15.24 9.79
CA TRP A 352 -8.12 15.02 10.09
C TRP A 352 -8.97 16.20 9.63
N TRP A 353 -9.97 15.95 8.79
CA TRP A 353 -10.97 16.92 8.32
C TRP A 353 -12.34 16.50 8.84
N ILE A 354 -12.87 17.22 9.83
CA ILE A 354 -14.04 16.78 10.58
C ILE A 354 -15.15 17.84 10.58
N VAL A 355 -16.36 17.46 10.16
CA VAL A 355 -17.55 18.33 10.10
C VAL A 355 -18.69 17.74 10.96
N PRO A 356 -18.85 18.18 12.24
CA PRO A 356 -19.78 17.53 13.17
C PRO A 356 -21.27 17.67 12.86
N VAL A 357 -21.65 18.73 12.14
CA VAL A 357 -23.05 19.03 11.82
C VAL A 357 -23.13 19.52 10.38
N THR A 358 -23.47 18.63 9.45
CA THR A 358 -23.64 18.97 8.03
C THR A 358 -25.01 19.56 7.71
N ASN A 359 -26.04 19.30 8.52
CA ASN A 359 -27.39 19.87 8.41
C ASN A 359 -27.73 20.80 9.61
N PRO A 360 -27.11 21.98 9.72
CA PRO A 360 -27.29 22.83 10.90
C PRO A 360 -28.70 23.41 11.02
N ASP A 361 -29.41 23.59 9.91
CA ASP A 361 -30.79 24.11 9.92
C ASP A 361 -31.78 23.09 10.45
N GLY A 362 -31.71 21.86 9.92
CA GLY A 362 -32.53 20.76 10.40
C GLY A 362 -32.20 20.48 11.87
N TYR A 363 -30.92 20.44 12.23
CA TYR A 363 -30.47 20.18 13.60
C TYR A 363 -31.07 21.20 14.58
N GLU A 364 -30.94 22.50 14.34
CA GLU A 364 -31.56 23.54 15.18
C GLU A 364 -33.10 23.49 15.19
N TYR A 365 -33.72 23.14 14.07
CA TYR A 365 -35.18 22.93 14.01
C TYR A 365 -35.61 21.76 14.91
N SER A 366 -34.79 20.71 15.02
CA SER A 366 -35.05 19.60 15.94
C SER A 366 -34.96 19.97 17.42
N TRP A 367 -34.21 21.03 17.74
CA TRP A 367 -34.11 21.58 19.09
C TRP A 367 -35.26 22.50 19.48
N THR A 368 -35.90 23.14 18.51
CA THR A 368 -36.81 24.27 18.74
C THR A 368 -38.26 23.97 18.36
N ASN A 369 -38.48 23.10 17.38
CA ASN A 369 -39.79 22.88 16.77
C ASN A 369 -40.20 21.41 16.78
N ASP A 370 -39.42 20.54 16.12
CA ASP A 370 -39.78 19.14 15.90
C ASP A 370 -38.58 18.21 16.08
N ARG A 371 -38.51 17.56 17.24
CA ARG A 371 -37.40 16.67 17.62
C ARG A 371 -37.16 15.53 16.63
N LEU A 372 -38.16 15.11 15.86
CA LEU A 372 -38.03 14.01 14.91
C LEU A 372 -37.80 14.47 13.48
N TRP A 373 -37.55 15.76 13.26
CA TRP A 373 -37.23 16.30 11.95
C TRP A 373 -35.93 15.67 11.39
N ARG A 374 -35.98 15.14 10.17
CA ARG A 374 -34.83 14.48 9.50
C ARG A 374 -34.13 15.39 8.48
N LYS A 375 -34.90 15.98 7.57
CA LYS A 375 -34.45 16.68 6.36
C LYS A 375 -33.75 18.02 6.64
N ASN A 376 -33.26 18.69 5.60
CA ASN A 376 -32.90 20.12 5.74
C ASN A 376 -34.16 21.01 5.83
N ARG A 377 -34.01 22.34 5.69
CA ARG A 377 -35.12 23.32 5.87
C ARG A 377 -35.53 24.10 4.63
N LYS A 378 -34.95 23.79 3.47
CA LYS A 378 -35.28 24.45 2.20
C LYS A 378 -36.77 24.28 1.85
N PRO A 379 -37.54 25.35 1.65
CA PRO A 379 -38.92 25.27 1.19
C PRO A 379 -39.04 24.58 -0.16
N THR A 380 -40.10 23.82 -0.33
CA THR A 380 -40.42 23.16 -1.61
C THR A 380 -41.57 23.89 -2.31
N PHE A 381 -41.95 23.44 -3.51
CA PHE A 381 -43.09 24.01 -4.23
C PHE A 381 -44.44 23.79 -3.50
N PHE A 382 -44.50 22.87 -2.55
CA PHE A 382 -45.63 22.75 -1.61
C PHE A 382 -45.29 23.44 -0.29
N ALA A 383 -45.94 24.58 -0.02
CA ALA A 383 -45.67 25.43 1.15
C ALA A 383 -45.81 24.75 2.53
N ARG A 384 -46.39 23.54 2.60
CA ARG A 384 -46.54 22.76 3.85
C ARG A 384 -45.46 21.70 4.03
N CYS A 385 -44.65 21.43 3.01
CA CYS A 385 -43.65 20.36 3.01
C CYS A 385 -42.29 21.00 2.75
N ASN A 386 -41.48 21.10 3.80
CA ASN A 386 -40.13 21.66 3.70
C ASN A 386 -39.10 20.55 3.76
N GLY A 387 -37.94 20.80 3.17
CA GLY A 387 -36.75 20.00 3.29
C GLY A 387 -36.62 18.87 2.27
N THR A 388 -35.37 18.57 1.94
CA THR A 388 -34.87 17.45 1.14
C THR A 388 -34.10 16.50 2.05
N ASP A 389 -34.19 15.20 1.81
CA ASP A 389 -33.30 14.21 2.42
C ASP A 389 -31.92 14.37 1.78
N LEU A 390 -30.97 14.89 2.56
CA LEU A 390 -29.62 15.17 2.08
C LEU A 390 -28.89 13.88 1.68
N ASN A 391 -29.21 12.72 2.28
CA ASN A 391 -28.62 11.43 1.90
C ASN A 391 -29.45 10.69 0.83
N ARG A 392 -30.31 11.41 0.10
CA ARG A 392 -30.95 10.98 -1.16
C ARG A 392 -30.74 12.00 -2.29
N ASN A 393 -29.89 13.00 -2.07
CA ASN A 393 -29.70 14.11 -2.98
C ASN A 393 -28.37 14.04 -3.76
N TRP A 394 -27.50 13.07 -3.51
CA TRP A 394 -26.20 12.97 -4.18
C TRP A 394 -26.34 12.53 -5.65
N GLY A 395 -25.37 12.91 -6.49
CA GLY A 395 -25.42 12.69 -7.94
C GLY A 395 -25.23 11.25 -8.41
N SER A 396 -24.72 10.35 -7.56
CA SER A 396 -24.54 8.93 -7.87
C SER A 396 -25.90 8.23 -7.87
N HIS A 397 -26.28 7.67 -9.03
CA HIS A 397 -27.54 6.96 -9.26
C HIS A 397 -28.80 7.72 -8.79
N TRP A 398 -28.76 9.05 -8.80
CA TRP A 398 -29.77 9.90 -8.16
C TRP A 398 -31.20 9.52 -8.60
N MET A 399 -32.05 9.21 -7.61
CA MET A 399 -33.46 8.87 -7.79
C MET A 399 -33.76 7.59 -8.60
N GLU A 400 -32.76 6.74 -8.87
CA GLU A 400 -32.98 5.44 -9.52
C GLU A 400 -33.74 4.46 -8.63
N ILE A 401 -33.42 4.42 -7.33
CA ILE A 401 -34.08 3.57 -6.35
C ILE A 401 -34.05 4.18 -4.93
N GLY A 402 -35.02 3.85 -4.09
CA GLY A 402 -35.07 4.23 -2.66
C GLY A 402 -35.34 5.72 -2.34
N GLY A 403 -35.34 6.61 -3.35
CA GLY A 403 -35.72 8.02 -3.23
C GLY A 403 -37.17 8.31 -3.63
N SER A 404 -37.75 9.41 -3.12
CA SER A 404 -39.10 9.89 -3.46
C SER A 404 -39.06 11.23 -4.19
N THR A 405 -39.96 11.43 -5.17
CA THR A 405 -40.21 12.73 -5.82
C THR A 405 -41.27 13.57 -5.11
N ASN A 406 -41.98 13.00 -4.13
CA ASN A 406 -42.98 13.72 -3.35
C ASN A 406 -42.30 14.51 -2.21
N PRO A 407 -42.39 15.85 -2.19
CA PRO A 407 -41.73 16.71 -1.20
C PRO A 407 -42.13 16.49 0.26
N CYS A 408 -43.29 15.87 0.49
CA CYS A 408 -43.79 15.60 1.83
C CYS A 408 -43.28 14.28 2.41
N ARG A 409 -42.53 13.49 1.64
CA ARG A 409 -41.90 12.24 2.13
C ARG A 409 -40.59 12.55 2.83
N GLU A 410 -40.22 11.68 3.77
CA GLU A 410 -38.96 11.77 4.51
C GLU A 410 -37.76 11.47 3.62
N ASN A 411 -37.89 10.57 2.64
CA ASN A 411 -36.86 10.24 1.65
C ASN A 411 -36.97 11.07 0.36
N TYR A 412 -37.49 12.30 0.43
CA TYR A 412 -37.59 13.19 -0.73
C TYR A 412 -36.18 13.57 -1.24
N GLY A 413 -35.81 13.13 -2.44
CA GLY A 413 -34.44 13.30 -2.99
C GLY A 413 -34.13 14.68 -3.58
N GLY A 414 -35.06 15.63 -3.48
CA GLY A 414 -34.88 17.00 -3.97
C GLY A 414 -35.41 17.21 -5.39
N PRO A 415 -35.39 18.46 -5.89
CA PRO A 415 -35.81 18.79 -7.26
C PRO A 415 -34.82 18.34 -8.35
N SER A 416 -33.53 18.18 -8.00
CA SER A 416 -32.48 17.66 -8.86
C SER A 416 -31.37 17.05 -7.99
N ALA A 417 -30.49 16.24 -8.59
CA ALA A 417 -29.23 15.86 -7.94
C ALA A 417 -28.48 17.12 -7.46
N GLU A 418 -27.90 17.01 -6.27
CA GLU A 418 -27.05 18.00 -5.61
C GLU A 418 -27.72 19.38 -5.53
N SER A 419 -29.04 19.42 -5.37
CA SER A 419 -29.83 20.65 -5.31
C SER A 419 -29.69 21.41 -3.99
N GLU A 420 -29.23 20.73 -2.94
CA GLU A 420 -29.16 21.28 -1.59
C GLU A 420 -27.80 21.93 -1.32
N PRO A 421 -27.77 23.17 -0.79
CA PRO A 421 -26.52 23.88 -0.55
C PRO A 421 -25.62 23.16 0.46
N GLU A 422 -26.20 22.40 1.39
CA GLU A 422 -25.46 21.55 2.32
C GLU A 422 -24.70 20.44 1.59
N VAL A 423 -25.34 19.76 0.63
CA VAL A 423 -24.71 18.70 -0.19
C VAL A 423 -23.63 19.29 -1.09
N GLN A 424 -23.91 20.44 -1.73
CA GLN A 424 -22.92 21.14 -2.56
C GLN A 424 -21.65 21.52 -1.77
N ALA A 425 -21.82 21.97 -0.52
CA ALA A 425 -20.69 22.32 0.36
C ALA A 425 -19.79 21.12 0.67
N ILE A 426 -20.38 19.95 0.96
CA ILE A 426 -19.61 18.71 1.22
C ILE A 426 -18.96 18.23 -0.08
N ARG A 427 -19.71 18.17 -1.18
CA ARG A 427 -19.24 17.79 -2.52
C ARG A 427 -18.00 18.57 -2.93
N ASP A 428 -18.07 19.90 -2.90
CA ASP A 428 -16.98 20.78 -3.33
C ASP A 428 -15.75 20.60 -2.42
N THR A 429 -15.98 20.32 -1.13
CA THR A 429 -14.91 20.03 -0.17
C THR A 429 -14.25 18.70 -0.48
N LEU A 430 -15.00 17.62 -0.66
CA LEU A 430 -14.45 16.29 -0.94
C LEU A 430 -13.69 16.24 -2.28
N LEU A 431 -14.24 16.85 -3.34
CA LEU A 431 -13.54 16.98 -4.63
C LEU A 431 -12.24 17.78 -4.50
N SER A 432 -12.26 18.86 -3.72
CA SER A 432 -11.04 19.64 -3.47
C SER A 432 -10.02 18.87 -2.65
N LEU A 433 -10.45 18.14 -1.61
CA LEU A 433 -9.58 17.41 -0.71
C LEU A 433 -8.93 16.21 -1.39
N ASN A 434 -9.69 15.51 -2.24
CA ASN A 434 -9.25 14.31 -2.94
C ASN A 434 -8.76 14.57 -4.37
N SER A 435 -8.51 15.84 -4.75
CA SER A 435 -7.97 16.19 -6.07
C SER A 435 -6.61 15.55 -6.40
N ASP A 436 -5.91 15.05 -5.38
CA ASP A 436 -4.64 14.35 -5.43
C ASP A 436 -4.73 12.89 -4.95
N ASN A 437 -5.93 12.32 -4.80
CA ASN A 437 -6.19 10.96 -4.29
C ASN A 437 -5.64 10.69 -2.88
N SER A 438 -5.53 11.72 -2.04
CA SER A 438 -4.94 11.61 -0.69
C SER A 438 -5.94 11.44 0.45
N VAL A 439 -7.25 11.45 0.16
CA VAL A 439 -8.26 11.07 1.16
C VAL A 439 -8.26 9.55 1.27
N LEU A 440 -7.65 9.07 2.35
CA LEU A 440 -7.51 7.65 2.64
C LEU A 440 -8.85 7.02 3.03
N LEU A 441 -9.56 7.68 3.96
CA LEU A 441 -10.74 7.14 4.61
C LEU A 441 -11.79 8.24 4.80
N MET A 442 -13.03 7.93 4.43
CA MET A 442 -14.22 8.74 4.71
C MET A 442 -15.20 7.97 5.60
N LEU A 443 -15.61 8.58 6.72
CA LEU A 443 -16.66 8.05 7.61
C LEU A 443 -17.78 9.07 7.74
N THR A 444 -19.02 8.66 7.40
CA THR A 444 -20.22 9.45 7.66
C THR A 444 -21.05 8.80 8.76
N PHE A 445 -21.31 9.54 9.84
CA PHE A 445 -21.98 9.02 11.03
C PHE A 445 -23.48 9.30 11.03
N HIS A 446 -24.25 8.24 11.27
CA HIS A 446 -25.70 8.21 11.34
C HIS A 446 -26.20 7.54 12.63
N SER A 447 -27.52 7.50 12.84
CA SER A 447 -28.14 6.61 13.82
C SER A 447 -29.58 6.28 13.38
N TYR A 448 -30.17 5.13 13.69
CA TYR A 448 -29.67 4.07 14.56
C TYR A 448 -29.76 2.73 13.85
N PHE A 449 -28.82 1.84 14.12
CA PHE A 449 -28.86 0.44 13.67
C PHE A 449 -27.77 -0.40 14.32
N GLN A 450 -26.65 0.23 14.74
CA GLN A 450 -25.40 -0.44 15.07
C GLN A 450 -24.86 -1.20 13.86
N GLY A 451 -24.52 -0.48 12.80
CA GLY A 451 -23.94 -1.05 11.58
C GLY A 451 -22.79 -0.22 11.04
N TRP A 452 -21.77 -0.89 10.52
CA TRP A 452 -20.66 -0.27 9.77
C TRP A 452 -20.72 -0.80 8.34
N MET A 453 -21.08 0.07 7.40
CA MET A 453 -21.51 -0.36 6.07
C MET A 453 -20.67 0.26 4.96
N SER A 454 -20.43 -0.51 3.91
CA SER A 454 -19.74 -0.08 2.69
C SER A 454 -20.73 0.06 1.51
N PRO A 455 -20.40 0.89 0.52
CA PRO A 455 -21.03 0.88 -0.80
C PRO A 455 -21.04 -0.53 -1.44
N TRP A 456 -21.90 -0.81 -2.42
CA TRP A 456 -22.92 0.09 -2.96
C TRP A 456 -24.24 0.02 -2.17
N GLY A 457 -24.89 1.17 -2.00
CA GLY A 457 -26.25 1.29 -1.47
C GLY A 457 -27.33 1.12 -2.54
N PHE A 458 -27.05 1.49 -3.80
CA PHE A 458 -28.04 1.47 -4.88
C PHE A 458 -28.27 0.09 -5.54
N ASN A 459 -27.35 -0.88 -5.38
CA ASN A 459 -27.46 -2.21 -5.98
C ASN A 459 -26.80 -3.30 -5.11
N TYR A 460 -26.97 -4.57 -5.51
CA TYR A 460 -26.41 -5.75 -4.82
C TYR A 460 -25.02 -6.18 -5.32
N GLN A 461 -24.39 -5.42 -6.22
CA GLN A 461 -23.06 -5.73 -6.71
C GLN A 461 -22.04 -5.27 -5.67
N LEU A 462 -21.01 -6.09 -5.42
CA LEU A 462 -19.92 -5.70 -4.54
C LEU A 462 -18.94 -4.78 -5.29
N PRO A 463 -18.34 -3.77 -4.64
CA PRO A 463 -17.20 -3.03 -5.17
C PRO A 463 -16.03 -3.97 -5.55
N GLY A 464 -15.21 -3.57 -6.53
CA GLY A 464 -14.10 -4.38 -7.03
C GLY A 464 -13.08 -4.76 -5.94
N HIS A 465 -12.87 -3.89 -4.96
CA HIS A 465 -11.99 -4.03 -3.81
C HIS A 465 -12.73 -4.33 -2.50
N TYR A 466 -13.90 -4.98 -2.55
CA TYR A 466 -14.72 -5.23 -1.35
C TYR A 466 -14.01 -5.99 -0.23
N SER A 467 -13.05 -6.87 -0.54
CA SER A 467 -12.25 -7.57 0.47
C SER A 467 -11.47 -6.61 1.38
N GLU A 468 -10.99 -5.49 0.85
CA GLU A 468 -10.32 -4.44 1.63
C GLU A 468 -11.32 -3.71 2.53
N LEU A 469 -12.47 -3.34 1.98
CA LEU A 469 -13.57 -2.68 2.70
C LEU A 469 -14.04 -3.55 3.87
N GLU A 470 -14.29 -4.83 3.62
CA GLU A 470 -14.71 -5.80 4.64
C GLU A 470 -13.69 -5.89 5.76
N ALA A 471 -12.40 -5.94 5.42
CA ALA A 471 -11.35 -6.04 6.40
C ALA A 471 -11.31 -4.79 7.31
N ILE A 472 -11.40 -3.58 6.73
CA ILE A 472 -11.45 -2.30 7.47
C ILE A 472 -12.67 -2.26 8.39
N MET A 473 -13.87 -2.56 7.89
CA MET A 473 -15.09 -2.56 8.70
C MET A 473 -15.01 -3.55 9.85
N LYS A 474 -14.50 -4.77 9.59
CA LYS A 474 -14.31 -5.80 10.60
C LYS A 474 -13.38 -5.33 11.71
N ALA A 475 -12.24 -4.74 11.37
CA ALA A 475 -11.29 -4.20 12.35
C ALA A 475 -11.94 -3.11 13.22
N GLY A 476 -12.68 -2.19 12.59
CA GLY A 476 -13.43 -1.16 13.30
C GLY A 476 -14.48 -1.72 14.25
N VAL A 477 -15.28 -2.70 13.80
CA VAL A 477 -16.32 -3.33 14.62
C VAL A 477 -15.75 -4.17 15.77
N GLU A 478 -14.69 -4.94 15.54
CA GLU A 478 -14.06 -5.75 16.60
C GLU A 478 -13.45 -4.87 17.70
N ALA A 479 -12.76 -3.79 17.32
CA ALA A 479 -12.21 -2.82 18.26
C ALA A 479 -13.31 -2.11 19.06
N LEU A 480 -14.37 -1.64 18.38
CA LEU A 480 -15.54 -1.04 19.02
C LEU A 480 -16.18 -1.99 20.02
N GLN A 481 -16.44 -3.24 19.60
CA GLN A 481 -17.07 -4.24 20.44
C GLN A 481 -16.23 -4.57 21.68
N SER A 482 -14.90 -4.45 21.62
CA SER A 482 -14.02 -4.75 22.76
C SER A 482 -14.21 -3.81 23.95
N VAL A 483 -14.72 -2.59 23.74
CA VAL A 483 -14.83 -1.55 24.77
C VAL A 483 -16.01 -1.81 25.72
N HIS A 484 -17.21 -2.05 25.16
CA HIS A 484 -18.45 -2.22 25.94
C HIS A 484 -19.25 -3.49 25.59
N GLY A 485 -18.77 -4.32 24.66
CA GLY A 485 -19.49 -5.50 24.17
C GLY A 485 -20.62 -5.19 23.19
N THR A 486 -20.71 -3.94 22.70
CA THR A 486 -21.73 -3.51 21.73
C THR A 486 -21.49 -4.19 20.40
N LYS A 487 -22.52 -4.85 19.87
CA LYS A 487 -22.42 -5.62 18.62
C LYS A 487 -22.90 -4.78 17.45
N PHE A 488 -21.97 -4.43 16.56
CA PHE A 488 -22.28 -3.84 15.27
C PHE A 488 -22.34 -4.93 14.20
N GLU A 489 -23.26 -4.78 13.24
CA GLU A 489 -23.22 -5.54 11.99
C GLU A 489 -22.23 -4.86 11.02
N TYR A 490 -21.60 -5.60 10.10
CA TYR A 490 -20.79 -4.99 9.04
C TYR A 490 -20.90 -5.72 7.70
N GLY A 491 -20.76 -4.97 6.61
CA GLY A 491 -20.92 -5.48 5.24
C GLY A 491 -21.42 -4.41 4.26
N GLN A 492 -21.77 -4.79 3.04
CA GLN A 492 -22.39 -3.86 2.09
C GLN A 492 -23.75 -3.35 2.63
N VAL A 493 -24.07 -2.07 2.37
CA VAL A 493 -25.36 -1.45 2.76
C VAL A 493 -26.56 -2.34 2.41
N THR A 494 -26.62 -2.89 1.19
CA THR A 494 -27.75 -3.72 0.73
C THR A 494 -27.89 -5.09 1.40
N MET A 495 -26.90 -5.53 2.19
CA MET A 495 -27.04 -6.72 3.04
C MET A 495 -28.02 -6.46 4.20
N PHE A 496 -28.09 -5.22 4.65
CA PHE A 496 -28.86 -4.82 5.83
C PHE A 496 -30.05 -3.95 5.48
N LEU A 497 -29.94 -3.07 4.48
CA LEU A 497 -30.97 -2.09 4.13
C LEU A 497 -31.48 -2.34 2.70
N PRO A 498 -32.71 -1.92 2.37
CA PRO A 498 -33.17 -1.94 0.99
C PRO A 498 -32.29 -1.05 0.10
N PRO A 499 -32.13 -1.37 -1.20
CA PRO A 499 -31.36 -0.54 -2.09
C PRO A 499 -31.86 0.91 -2.12
N ALA A 500 -30.93 1.85 -1.99
CA ALA A 500 -31.20 3.28 -1.98
C ALA A 500 -30.06 4.02 -2.69
N ALA A 501 -30.44 4.84 -3.66
CA ALA A 501 -29.49 5.63 -4.43
C ALA A 501 -29.45 7.10 -3.96
N GLY A 502 -28.46 7.84 -4.45
CA GLY A 502 -28.23 9.24 -4.08
C GLY A 502 -27.68 9.40 -2.67
N ALA A 503 -26.92 8.43 -2.17
CA ALA A 503 -26.24 8.46 -0.87
C ALA A 503 -24.79 8.99 -0.98
N GLN A 504 -24.28 9.53 0.14
CA GLN A 504 -22.96 10.17 0.20
C GLN A 504 -21.81 9.17 0.01
N ASP A 505 -21.88 8.01 0.65
CA ASP A 505 -20.86 6.96 0.60
C ASP A 505 -20.68 6.43 -0.81
N ASP A 506 -21.79 6.11 -1.49
CA ASP A 506 -21.79 5.72 -2.91
C ASP A 506 -21.14 6.81 -3.79
N TRP A 507 -21.60 8.06 -3.66
CA TRP A 507 -21.04 9.16 -4.44
C TRP A 507 -19.54 9.41 -4.15
N SER A 508 -19.11 9.22 -2.90
CA SER A 508 -17.72 9.44 -2.50
C SER A 508 -16.77 8.43 -3.14
N MET A 509 -17.18 7.17 -3.25
CA MET A 509 -16.39 6.14 -3.95
C MET A 509 -16.49 6.29 -5.48
N GLU A 510 -17.69 6.44 -6.03
CA GLU A 510 -17.89 6.43 -7.48
C GLU A 510 -17.42 7.73 -8.16
N VAL A 511 -17.72 8.88 -7.56
CA VAL A 511 -17.51 10.20 -8.19
C VAL A 511 -16.31 10.91 -7.60
N ALA A 512 -16.18 10.95 -6.28
CA ALA A 512 -15.04 11.61 -5.64
C ALA A 512 -13.77 10.75 -5.60
N GLN A 513 -13.82 9.49 -6.04
CA GLN A 513 -12.69 8.57 -6.14
C GLN A 513 -11.97 8.35 -4.78
N ILE A 514 -12.73 8.40 -3.69
CA ILE A 514 -12.22 8.08 -2.35
C ILE A 514 -12.26 6.56 -2.20
N ARG A 515 -11.09 5.93 -2.05
CA ARG A 515 -10.97 4.45 -2.06
C ARG A 515 -11.82 3.77 -0.98
N TYR A 516 -11.81 4.32 0.24
CA TYR A 516 -12.54 3.77 1.38
C TYR A 516 -13.56 4.78 1.94
N ALA A 517 -14.84 4.56 1.65
CA ALA A 517 -15.94 5.34 2.22
C ALA A 517 -16.93 4.43 2.94
N PHE A 518 -17.37 4.82 4.14
CA PHE A 518 -18.30 4.04 4.94
C PHE A 518 -19.38 4.89 5.59
N THR A 519 -20.57 4.29 5.70
CA THR A 519 -21.66 4.75 6.55
C THR A 519 -21.63 4.01 7.89
N VAL A 520 -21.61 4.74 9.01
CA VAL A 520 -21.61 4.16 10.36
C VAL A 520 -22.89 4.57 11.10
N GLU A 521 -23.79 3.61 11.30
CA GLU A 521 -25.03 3.77 12.05
C GLU A 521 -24.81 3.44 13.53
N LEU A 522 -24.87 4.45 14.39
CA LEU A 522 -24.55 4.34 15.82
C LEU A 522 -25.68 3.68 16.63
N ARG A 523 -25.51 3.67 17.96
CA ARG A 523 -26.48 3.12 18.91
C ARG A 523 -27.88 3.75 18.74
N ASP A 524 -28.95 3.03 19.04
CA ASP A 524 -29.03 1.63 19.50
C ASP A 524 -29.66 0.71 18.43
N LYS A 525 -30.19 -0.45 18.81
CA LYS A 525 -31.00 -1.32 17.92
C LYS A 525 -32.51 -1.01 17.96
N GLY A 526 -32.90 0.19 18.40
CA GLY A 526 -34.29 0.68 18.41
C GLY A 526 -34.99 0.73 19.77
N ARG A 527 -34.33 0.41 20.88
CA ARG A 527 -34.95 0.52 22.22
C ARG A 527 -35.27 1.98 22.56
N HIS A 528 -34.36 2.87 22.18
CA HIS A 528 -34.46 4.31 22.29
C HIS A 528 -34.54 4.97 20.92
N GLY A 529 -33.90 4.37 19.90
CA GLY A 529 -33.83 4.93 18.55
C GLY A 529 -33.26 6.34 18.58
N PHE A 530 -33.91 7.27 17.88
CA PHE A 530 -33.44 8.67 17.79
C PHE A 530 -33.50 9.45 19.11
N VAL A 531 -34.15 8.94 20.16
CA VAL A 531 -34.22 9.58 21.49
C VAL A 531 -33.36 8.85 22.54
N LEU A 532 -32.16 8.45 22.12
CA LEU A 532 -31.12 7.88 22.96
C LEU A 532 -30.83 8.80 24.16
N PRO A 533 -30.72 8.27 25.39
CA PRO A 533 -30.55 9.10 26.57
C PRO A 533 -29.09 9.59 26.72
N PRO A 534 -28.84 10.76 27.34
CA PRO A 534 -27.52 11.37 27.42
C PRO A 534 -26.43 10.49 28.04
N GLU A 535 -26.78 9.62 28.98
CA GLU A 535 -25.84 8.67 29.60
C GLU A 535 -25.19 7.70 28.59
N GLU A 536 -25.73 7.57 27.38
CA GLU A 536 -25.19 6.73 26.31
C GLU A 536 -24.21 7.50 25.39
N ILE A 537 -24.05 8.82 25.55
CA ILE A 537 -23.16 9.63 24.70
C ILE A 537 -21.70 9.19 24.88
N ILE A 538 -21.21 9.18 26.13
CA ILE A 538 -19.82 8.80 26.43
C ILE A 538 -19.55 7.34 26.03
N PRO A 539 -20.38 6.34 26.40
CA PRO A 539 -20.18 4.97 25.93
C PRO A 539 -20.16 4.82 24.41
N SER A 540 -21.03 5.54 23.70
CA SER A 540 -21.03 5.53 22.23
C SER A 540 -19.77 6.19 21.66
N GLY A 541 -19.28 7.26 22.29
CA GLY A 541 -18.05 7.95 21.90
C GLY A 541 -16.79 7.11 22.13
N GLU A 542 -16.67 6.47 23.30
CA GLU A 542 -15.54 5.62 23.69
C GLU A 542 -15.39 4.43 22.73
N GLU A 543 -16.47 3.67 22.49
CA GLU A 543 -16.41 2.51 21.60
C GLU A 543 -16.19 2.90 20.13
N THR A 544 -16.84 3.97 19.68
CA THR A 544 -16.68 4.42 18.29
C THR A 544 -15.28 4.95 18.04
N TRP A 545 -14.66 5.63 19.00
CA TRP A 545 -13.28 6.11 18.87
C TRP A 545 -12.28 4.97 18.68
N GLU A 546 -12.39 3.88 19.45
CA GLU A 546 -11.55 2.70 19.24
C GLU A 546 -11.78 2.06 17.86
N GLY A 547 -13.04 2.00 17.40
CA GLY A 547 -13.37 1.54 16.06
C GLY A 547 -12.75 2.41 14.96
N VAL A 548 -12.83 3.75 15.09
CA VAL A 548 -12.24 4.70 14.14
C VAL A 548 -10.72 4.54 14.08
N LYS A 549 -10.05 4.37 15.22
CA LYS A 549 -8.60 4.12 15.25
C LYS A 549 -8.23 2.86 14.48
N ALA A 550 -8.92 1.75 14.75
CA ALA A 550 -8.66 0.48 14.09
C ALA A 550 -8.91 0.55 12.58
N ALA A 551 -10.02 1.17 12.16
CA ALA A 551 -10.33 1.36 10.74
C ALA A 551 -9.30 2.26 10.02
N ALA A 552 -8.89 3.37 10.64
CA ALA A 552 -7.88 4.28 10.09
C ALA A 552 -6.51 3.63 9.96
N LEU A 553 -6.10 2.83 10.95
CA LEU A 553 -4.85 2.07 10.87
C LEU A 553 -4.92 0.97 9.81
N LYS A 554 -6.04 0.25 9.70
CA LYS A 554 -6.21 -0.79 8.68
C LYS A 554 -6.27 -0.24 7.26
N ALA A 555 -6.74 0.98 7.09
CA ALA A 555 -6.77 1.63 5.78
C ALA A 555 -5.37 1.97 5.22
N ARG A 556 -4.31 1.98 6.06
CA ARG A 556 -2.92 2.25 5.65
C ARG A 556 -2.24 0.94 5.22
N GLU A 557 -1.27 0.99 4.32
CA GLU A 557 -0.42 -0.16 3.94
C GLU A 557 1.07 0.21 4.14
N LEU A 558 1.88 -0.75 4.61
CA LEU A 558 3.33 -0.57 4.79
C LEU A 558 4.10 -1.70 4.11
N VAL A 559 5.33 -1.45 3.65
CA VAL A 559 6.21 -2.52 3.14
C VAL A 559 7.29 -2.82 4.16
N ILE A 560 7.40 -4.09 4.53
CA ILE A 560 8.50 -4.61 5.33
C ILE A 560 9.48 -5.36 4.43
N ARG A 561 10.75 -5.27 4.80
CA ARG A 561 11.83 -6.02 4.19
C ARG A 561 12.37 -7.04 5.18
N ALA A 562 12.41 -8.30 4.76
CA ALA A 562 12.85 -9.44 5.55
C ALA A 562 14.06 -10.14 4.94
N TYR A 563 14.88 -10.81 5.75
CA TYR A 563 16.09 -11.52 5.29
C TYR A 563 16.08 -12.98 5.75
N PRO A 564 15.46 -13.92 5.00
CA PRO A 564 15.51 -15.35 5.29
C PRO A 564 16.95 -15.86 5.46
N LYS A 565 17.21 -16.55 6.58
CA LYS A 565 18.55 -17.09 6.92
C LYS A 565 18.60 -18.60 6.82
N THR A 566 17.46 -19.26 6.96
CA THR A 566 17.33 -20.72 6.97
C THR A 566 16.30 -21.19 5.95
N THR A 567 16.42 -22.43 5.46
CA THR A 567 15.41 -23.02 4.55
C THR A 567 14.02 -23.02 5.18
N GLY A 568 13.94 -23.17 6.50
CA GLY A 568 12.68 -23.03 7.25
C GLY A 568 12.06 -21.64 7.18
N ASP A 569 12.86 -20.57 7.06
CA ASP A 569 12.35 -19.21 6.84
C ASP A 569 11.75 -19.07 5.44
N VAL A 570 12.42 -19.62 4.42
CA VAL A 570 11.93 -19.63 3.03
C VAL A 570 10.59 -20.37 2.93
N GLU A 571 10.50 -21.57 3.48
CA GLU A 571 9.24 -22.33 3.53
C GLU A 571 8.13 -21.60 4.29
N PHE A 572 8.48 -20.88 5.36
CA PHE A 572 7.51 -20.07 6.10
C PHE A 572 7.00 -18.90 5.27
N LEU A 573 7.89 -18.15 4.63
CA LEU A 573 7.52 -17.00 3.84
C LEU A 573 6.68 -17.41 2.61
N TYR A 574 6.97 -18.55 1.96
CA TYR A 574 6.10 -19.08 0.90
C TYR A 574 4.66 -19.37 1.39
N LYS A 575 4.50 -19.90 2.62
CA LYS A 575 3.16 -20.10 3.20
C LYS A 575 2.46 -18.78 3.54
N LEU A 576 3.22 -17.71 3.73
CA LEU A 576 2.73 -16.38 4.04
C LEU A 576 2.25 -15.64 2.77
N MET A 577 2.77 -15.99 1.59
CA MET A 577 2.38 -15.41 0.30
C MET A 577 0.91 -15.62 -0.06
N ASP A 578 0.25 -16.65 0.47
CA ASP A 578 -1.19 -16.82 0.26
C ASP A 578 -2.05 -15.84 1.10
N LYS A 579 -1.43 -15.08 2.00
CA LYS A 579 -2.12 -14.17 2.95
C LYS A 579 -1.74 -12.70 2.79
N HIS A 580 -0.59 -12.41 2.20
CA HIS A 580 -0.05 -11.06 2.06
C HIS A 580 0.48 -10.83 0.65
N ASP A 581 0.48 -9.58 0.18
CA ASP A 581 1.08 -9.23 -1.11
C ASP A 581 2.61 -9.19 -0.96
N PHE A 582 3.27 -10.10 -1.68
CA PHE A 582 4.72 -10.12 -1.76
C PHE A 582 5.15 -9.34 -2.99
N TRP A 583 5.93 -8.30 -2.75
CA TRP A 583 6.55 -7.56 -3.83
C TRP A 583 7.69 -8.39 -4.44
N THR A 584 8.43 -9.11 -3.58
CA THR A 584 9.41 -10.11 -4.01
C THR A 584 8.81 -11.52 -3.92
N THR A 585 8.37 -12.08 -5.05
CA THR A 585 7.68 -13.38 -5.07
C THR A 585 8.61 -14.59 -5.16
N ARG A 586 9.84 -14.39 -5.62
CA ARG A 586 10.89 -15.44 -5.65
C ARG A 586 11.69 -15.30 -4.35
N ILE A 587 11.58 -16.29 -3.45
CA ILE A 587 12.14 -16.20 -2.11
C ILE A 587 13.39 -17.07 -2.00
N ARG A 588 14.51 -16.46 -1.57
CA ARG A 588 15.80 -17.12 -1.46
C ARG A 588 16.57 -16.77 -0.20
N LEU A 589 17.32 -17.74 0.32
CA LEU A 589 18.25 -17.56 1.43
C LEU A 589 19.25 -16.44 1.18
N GLY A 590 19.42 -15.59 2.20
CA GLY A 590 20.38 -14.47 2.18
C GLY A 590 19.96 -13.30 1.29
N ARG A 591 18.83 -13.39 0.57
CA ARG A 591 18.25 -12.27 -0.18
C ARG A 591 17.11 -11.66 0.60
N HIS A 592 16.85 -10.38 0.33
CA HIS A 592 15.74 -9.70 0.97
C HIS A 592 14.42 -10.10 0.30
N VAL A 593 13.34 -10.01 1.07
CA VAL A 593 11.97 -10.22 0.60
C VAL A 593 11.16 -9.02 1.05
N ASP A 594 10.52 -8.36 0.10
CA ASP A 594 9.64 -7.22 0.37
C ASP A 594 8.20 -7.70 0.41
N ILE A 595 7.50 -7.36 1.50
CA ILE A 595 6.15 -7.79 1.80
C ILE A 595 5.33 -6.54 2.08
N ASN A 596 4.25 -6.33 1.33
CA ASN A 596 3.23 -5.36 1.65
C ASN A 596 2.31 -5.94 2.74
N VAL A 597 2.27 -5.25 3.87
CA VAL A 597 1.65 -5.70 5.11
C VAL A 597 0.69 -4.62 5.55
N ALA A 598 -0.56 -4.99 5.75
CA ALA A 598 -1.50 -4.11 6.43
C ALA A 598 -1.07 -3.95 7.92
N PRO A 599 -1.11 -2.73 8.49
CA PRO A 599 -0.51 -2.41 9.79
C PRO A 599 -0.97 -3.25 10.97
N GLU A 600 -2.18 -3.83 10.96
CA GLU A 600 -2.59 -4.72 12.07
C GLU A 600 -1.85 -6.05 12.07
N TYR A 601 -1.41 -6.53 10.90
CA TYR A 601 -0.53 -7.70 10.83
C TYR A 601 0.90 -7.35 11.17
N PHE A 602 1.29 -6.07 11.22
CA PHE A 602 2.67 -5.70 11.48
C PHE A 602 3.15 -6.17 12.84
N GLU A 603 2.34 -6.06 13.89
CA GLU A 603 2.70 -6.51 15.23
C GLU A 603 2.75 -8.04 15.33
N GLU A 604 1.76 -8.74 14.76
CA GLU A 604 1.78 -10.20 14.65
C GLU A 604 3.00 -10.69 13.85
N MET A 605 3.28 -10.05 12.71
CA MET A 605 4.45 -10.32 11.88
C MET A 605 5.73 -10.06 12.66
N ARG A 606 5.82 -8.94 13.39
CA ARG A 606 6.98 -8.61 14.22
C ARG A 606 7.22 -9.68 15.29
N GLU A 607 6.16 -10.15 15.96
CA GLU A 607 6.25 -11.23 16.94
C GLU A 607 6.68 -12.56 16.29
N ILE A 608 6.07 -12.95 15.17
CA ILE A 608 6.38 -14.17 14.44
C ILE A 608 7.83 -14.17 13.93
N PHE A 609 8.28 -13.03 13.39
CA PHE A 609 9.61 -12.85 12.85
C PHE A 609 10.64 -12.83 13.99
N SER A 610 10.34 -12.13 15.10
CA SER A 610 11.16 -12.12 16.31
C SER A 610 11.31 -13.53 16.90
N ALA A 611 10.22 -14.29 17.03
CA ALA A 611 10.23 -15.67 17.51
C ALA A 611 11.07 -16.61 16.64
N ARG A 612 11.25 -16.28 15.36
CA ARG A 612 12.09 -16.99 14.40
C ARG A 612 13.50 -16.42 14.24
N ASN A 613 13.85 -15.34 14.95
CA ASN A 613 15.09 -14.60 14.76
C ASN A 613 15.30 -14.12 13.29
N LEU A 614 14.19 -13.86 12.60
CA LEU A 614 14.13 -13.36 11.25
C LEU A 614 14.17 -11.82 11.29
N ARG A 615 15.24 -11.23 10.77
CA ARG A 615 15.41 -9.77 10.77
C ARG A 615 14.41 -9.15 9.79
N MET A 616 13.64 -8.18 10.26
CA MET A 616 12.78 -7.34 9.43
C MET A 616 12.99 -5.85 9.75
N HIS A 617 12.73 -4.99 8.77
CA HIS A 617 12.60 -3.55 8.97
C HIS A 617 11.54 -2.98 8.01
N VAL A 618 10.94 -1.86 8.37
CA VAL A 618 10.01 -1.13 7.51
C VAL A 618 10.83 -0.38 6.47
N ILE A 619 10.54 -0.58 5.19
CA ILE A 619 11.14 0.19 4.09
C ILE A 619 10.21 1.29 3.60
N HIS A 620 8.89 1.05 3.67
CA HIS A 620 7.86 2.06 3.44
C HIS A 620 6.86 2.03 4.55
N GLU A 621 6.77 3.15 5.24
CA GLU A 621 5.73 3.37 6.23
C GLU A 621 4.37 3.64 5.57
N ASP A 622 4.35 3.97 4.29
CA ASP A 622 3.16 4.37 3.56
C ASP A 622 3.26 4.04 2.07
N VAL A 623 2.67 2.91 1.68
CA VAL A 623 2.56 2.52 0.27
C VAL A 623 1.66 3.48 -0.51
N GLN A 624 0.65 4.05 0.14
CA GLN A 624 -0.29 4.93 -0.53
C GLN A 624 0.37 6.25 -0.97
N ALA A 625 1.38 6.77 -0.26
CA ALA A 625 2.17 7.91 -0.75
C ALA A 625 2.93 7.57 -2.03
N LEU A 626 3.50 6.37 -2.14
CA LEU A 626 4.19 5.95 -3.37
C LEU A 626 3.20 5.88 -4.54
N VAL A 627 2.06 5.21 -4.32
CA VAL A 627 0.98 5.12 -5.31
C VAL A 627 0.46 6.52 -5.71
N ASN A 628 0.29 7.42 -4.75
CA ASN A 628 -0.20 8.78 -5.02
C ASN A 628 0.82 9.66 -5.75
N ALA A 629 2.11 9.40 -5.56
CA ALA A 629 3.19 10.04 -6.32
C ALA A 629 3.24 9.50 -7.76
N SER A 630 2.96 8.21 -7.94
CA SER A 630 2.90 7.51 -9.24
C SER A 630 1.54 7.66 -9.92
N LYS A 631 1.24 8.86 -10.41
CA LYS A 631 0.00 9.10 -11.16
C LYS A 631 0.11 8.54 -12.58
N PRO A 632 -0.99 8.02 -13.17
CA PRO A 632 -1.00 7.67 -14.58
C PRO A 632 -0.77 8.91 -15.45
N GLY A 633 0.21 8.85 -16.34
CA GLY A 633 0.45 9.87 -17.34
C GLY A 633 -0.62 9.90 -18.41
N HIS A 634 -0.86 11.09 -18.99
CA HIS A 634 -1.75 11.27 -20.13
C HIS A 634 -1.04 12.07 -21.22
N LEU A 635 -0.85 11.48 -22.40
CA LEU A 635 -0.40 12.24 -23.56
C LEU A 635 -1.49 13.23 -23.99
N LYS A 636 -1.10 14.48 -24.30
CA LYS A 636 -2.05 15.38 -24.96
C LYS A 636 -2.23 14.95 -26.41
N SER A 637 -3.44 15.12 -26.92
CA SER A 637 -3.76 14.82 -28.31
C SER A 637 -2.74 15.42 -29.29
N GLY A 638 -2.13 14.57 -30.11
CA GLY A 638 -1.12 14.94 -31.11
C GLY A 638 0.32 15.06 -30.58
N GLN A 639 0.57 14.72 -29.31
CA GLN A 639 1.93 14.54 -28.80
C GLN A 639 2.42 13.11 -29.06
N ARG A 640 3.70 12.99 -29.38
CA ARG A 640 4.41 11.70 -29.45
C ARG A 640 4.71 11.22 -28.03
N LEU A 641 4.87 9.92 -27.90
CA LEU A 641 5.39 9.30 -26.69
C LEU A 641 6.79 9.88 -26.39
N ASP A 642 7.01 10.38 -25.17
CA ASP A 642 8.23 11.13 -24.81
C ASP A 642 9.01 10.53 -23.62
N TRP A 643 8.48 9.45 -23.04
CA TRP A 643 9.06 8.70 -21.91
C TRP A 643 9.30 9.54 -20.63
N TYR A 644 8.57 10.65 -20.44
CA TYR A 644 8.57 11.41 -19.19
C TYR A 644 7.45 10.98 -18.23
N ASP A 645 6.62 10.01 -18.61
CA ASP A 645 5.53 9.49 -17.80
C ASP A 645 5.15 8.05 -18.22
N TYR A 646 4.31 7.40 -17.42
CA TYR A 646 3.73 6.09 -17.75
C TYR A 646 2.40 6.25 -18.48
N TYR A 647 2.33 5.75 -19.71
CA TYR A 647 1.20 6.00 -20.62
C TYR A 647 0.18 4.87 -20.68
N SER A 648 -1.05 5.18 -21.12
CA SER A 648 -2.10 4.17 -21.22
C SER A 648 -1.83 3.15 -22.33
N TYR A 649 -2.52 2.02 -22.30
CA TYR A 649 -2.59 1.09 -23.41
C TYR A 649 -2.94 1.80 -24.71
N SER A 650 -3.91 2.73 -24.68
CA SER A 650 -4.32 3.47 -25.88
C SER A 650 -3.22 4.37 -26.44
N ASP A 651 -2.40 4.96 -25.57
CA ASP A 651 -1.25 5.76 -25.96
C ASP A 651 -0.13 4.89 -26.55
N ILE A 652 0.13 3.73 -25.95
CA ILE A 652 1.10 2.74 -26.46
C ILE A 652 0.64 2.21 -27.83
N ASP A 653 -0.64 1.85 -27.97
CA ASP A 653 -1.20 1.37 -29.24
C ASP A 653 -1.12 2.44 -30.34
N ALA A 654 -1.45 3.69 -30.00
CA ALA A 654 -1.29 4.83 -30.92
C ALA A 654 0.17 5.05 -31.33
N PHE A 655 1.13 4.89 -30.39
CA PHE A 655 2.56 4.96 -30.71
C PHE A 655 2.98 3.87 -31.70
N LEU A 656 2.52 2.63 -31.52
CA LEU A 656 2.84 1.53 -32.45
C LEU A 656 2.28 1.81 -33.85
N GLU A 657 1.03 2.28 -33.94
CA GLU A 657 0.42 2.70 -35.21
C GLU A 657 1.19 3.87 -35.85
N GLU A 658 1.61 4.86 -35.06
CA GLU A 658 2.36 6.02 -35.54
C GLU A 658 3.70 5.60 -36.14
N VAL A 659 4.48 4.77 -35.44
CA VAL A 659 5.80 4.30 -35.92
C VAL A 659 5.66 3.49 -37.21
N ALA A 660 4.69 2.56 -37.27
CA ALA A 660 4.46 1.73 -38.46
C ALA A 660 3.98 2.54 -39.68
N ASN A 661 3.27 3.66 -39.46
CA ASN A 661 2.85 4.54 -40.55
C ASN A 661 3.97 5.49 -41.02
N GLU A 662 4.93 5.81 -40.15
CA GLU A 662 6.02 6.75 -40.44
C GLU A 662 7.27 6.09 -41.03
N VAL A 663 7.53 4.82 -40.71
CA VAL A 663 8.76 4.12 -41.07
C VAL A 663 8.46 2.93 -41.98
N ASP A 664 8.85 3.03 -43.25
CA ASP A 664 8.47 2.09 -44.34
C ASP A 664 8.83 0.61 -44.10
N PHE A 665 9.81 0.32 -43.25
CA PHE A 665 10.27 -1.04 -42.93
C PHE A 665 9.74 -1.56 -41.58
N VAL A 666 8.78 -0.86 -40.97
CA VAL A 666 8.10 -1.27 -39.74
C VAL A 666 6.67 -1.71 -40.08
N GLU A 667 6.31 -2.91 -39.66
CA GLU A 667 4.97 -3.46 -39.81
C GLU A 667 4.30 -3.59 -38.44
N LEU A 668 3.05 -3.10 -38.33
CA LEU A 668 2.23 -3.33 -37.14
C LEU A 668 1.76 -4.79 -37.13
N ILE A 669 2.01 -5.50 -36.04
CA ILE A 669 1.59 -6.90 -35.85
C ILE A 669 0.58 -7.01 -34.71
N THR A 670 -0.30 -8.00 -34.81
CA THR A 670 -1.22 -8.40 -33.73
C THR A 670 -0.95 -9.85 -33.38
N VAL A 671 -0.49 -10.07 -32.16
CA VAL A 671 -0.12 -11.39 -31.62
C VAL A 671 -1.37 -12.19 -31.24
N GLY A 672 -2.37 -11.50 -30.70
CA GLY A 672 -3.66 -12.08 -30.36
C GLY A 672 -4.55 -11.09 -29.64
N THR A 673 -5.41 -11.59 -28.76
CA THR A 673 -6.40 -10.79 -28.03
C THR A 673 -6.44 -11.26 -26.59
N SER A 674 -6.52 -10.31 -25.66
CA SER A 674 -6.64 -10.55 -24.23
C SER A 674 -8.04 -11.02 -23.83
N PHE A 675 -8.21 -11.38 -22.56
CA PHE A 675 -9.50 -11.84 -22.02
C PHE A 675 -10.62 -10.80 -22.17
N GLU A 676 -10.35 -9.51 -21.94
CA GLU A 676 -11.30 -8.40 -22.09
C GLU A 676 -11.31 -7.79 -23.52
N ASP A 677 -10.99 -8.61 -24.53
CA ASP A 677 -11.06 -8.27 -25.96
C ASP A 677 -10.10 -7.14 -26.42
N ARG A 678 -8.99 -6.88 -25.71
CA ARG A 678 -7.97 -5.92 -26.16
C ARG A 678 -6.92 -6.59 -27.06
N PRO A 679 -6.60 -6.02 -28.24
CA PRO A 679 -5.53 -6.54 -29.09
C PRO A 679 -4.15 -6.48 -28.40
N ILE A 680 -3.43 -7.60 -28.42
CA ILE A 680 -2.02 -7.65 -28.02
C ILE A 680 -1.19 -7.31 -29.27
N ARG A 681 -0.73 -6.06 -29.36
CA ARG A 681 -0.01 -5.54 -30.53
C ARG A 681 1.47 -5.35 -30.29
N GLY A 682 2.22 -5.33 -31.39
CA GLY A 682 3.64 -5.07 -31.42
C GLY A 682 4.07 -4.59 -32.80
N VAL A 683 5.38 -4.57 -33.04
CA VAL A 683 5.96 -4.25 -34.35
C VAL A 683 6.89 -5.34 -34.84
N HIS A 684 6.91 -5.54 -36.15
CA HIS A 684 7.89 -6.31 -36.90
C HIS A 684 8.79 -5.34 -37.67
N ILE A 685 10.12 -5.46 -37.51
CA ILE A 685 11.10 -4.53 -38.09
C ILE A 685 12.22 -5.35 -38.74
N ASN A 686 12.39 -5.25 -40.06
CA ASN A 686 13.40 -6.03 -40.78
C ASN A 686 13.94 -5.31 -42.05
N PRO A 687 14.61 -4.15 -41.90
CA PRO A 687 15.13 -3.39 -43.05
C PRO A 687 16.23 -4.13 -43.82
N GLY A 688 17.03 -4.95 -43.14
CA GLY A 688 18.14 -5.72 -43.73
C GLY A 688 17.73 -7.03 -44.40
N GLY A 689 16.48 -7.48 -44.24
CA GLY A 689 16.02 -8.78 -44.73
C GLY A 689 16.73 -9.96 -44.05
N SER A 690 17.12 -9.78 -42.78
CA SER A 690 17.74 -10.84 -41.98
C SER A 690 16.74 -11.96 -41.69
N THR A 691 17.27 -13.16 -41.45
CA THR A 691 16.50 -14.32 -40.98
C THR A 691 16.72 -14.61 -39.49
N HIS A 692 17.57 -13.83 -38.82
CA HIS A 692 17.92 -14.02 -37.41
C HIS A 692 16.88 -13.32 -36.54
N LYS A 693 15.83 -14.06 -36.16
CA LYS A 693 14.70 -13.47 -35.43
C LYS A 693 15.02 -13.21 -33.97
N VAL A 694 14.64 -12.04 -33.49
CA VAL A 694 14.74 -11.59 -32.09
C VAL A 694 13.35 -11.26 -31.58
N TRP A 695 12.98 -11.86 -30.45
CA TRP A 695 11.74 -11.57 -29.74
C TRP A 695 12.05 -10.75 -28.49
N ILE A 696 11.38 -9.60 -28.36
CA ILE A 696 11.44 -8.75 -27.16
C ILE A 696 10.03 -8.48 -26.67
N ASP A 697 9.78 -8.70 -25.39
CA ASP A 697 8.49 -8.39 -24.78
C ASP A 697 8.59 -7.73 -23.40
N GLY A 698 7.45 -7.19 -22.98
CA GLY A 698 7.26 -6.59 -21.66
C GLY A 698 5.80 -6.59 -21.22
N GLY A 699 5.58 -6.11 -19.99
CA GLY A 699 4.25 -5.89 -19.42
C GLY A 699 3.42 -7.17 -19.25
N ILE A 700 4.05 -8.31 -18.97
CA ILE A 700 3.33 -9.56 -18.65
C ILE A 700 2.70 -9.50 -17.24
N HIS A 701 3.37 -8.86 -16.27
CA HIS A 701 2.75 -8.46 -15.01
C HIS A 701 2.22 -7.03 -15.11
N ALA A 702 0.98 -6.82 -14.71
CA ALA A 702 0.28 -5.55 -14.88
C ALA A 702 0.89 -4.36 -14.09
N ARG A 703 1.31 -4.59 -12.84
CA ARG A 703 1.87 -3.57 -11.93
C ARG A 703 3.23 -3.00 -12.35
N GLU A 704 3.89 -3.60 -13.34
CA GLU A 704 5.28 -3.31 -13.73
C GLU A 704 5.36 -2.24 -14.81
N TRP A 705 4.92 -1.01 -14.50
CA TRP A 705 4.77 0.07 -15.50
C TRP A 705 6.06 0.46 -16.24
N ILE A 706 7.23 0.24 -15.64
CA ILE A 706 8.53 0.49 -16.27
C ILE A 706 8.82 -0.47 -17.44
N SER A 707 8.28 -1.68 -17.41
CA SER A 707 8.49 -2.67 -18.47
C SER A 707 7.98 -2.20 -19.85
N PRO A 708 6.69 -1.86 -20.04
CA PRO A 708 6.21 -1.35 -21.33
C PRO A 708 6.87 -0.02 -21.74
N ALA A 709 7.24 0.83 -20.79
CA ALA A 709 7.93 2.09 -21.08
C ALA A 709 9.33 1.86 -21.68
N VAL A 710 10.10 0.91 -21.14
CA VAL A 710 11.43 0.54 -21.68
C VAL A 710 11.29 -0.15 -23.04
N VAL A 711 10.33 -1.06 -23.21
CA VAL A 711 10.18 -1.80 -24.47
C VAL A 711 9.72 -0.87 -25.61
N THR A 712 8.85 0.10 -25.35
CA THR A 712 8.51 1.14 -26.35
C THR A 712 9.71 2.04 -26.69
N TYR A 713 10.59 2.31 -25.73
CA TYR A 713 11.83 3.03 -26.00
C TYR A 713 12.75 2.25 -26.95
N TYR A 714 12.85 0.92 -26.83
CA TYR A 714 13.62 0.11 -27.79
C TYR A 714 13.06 0.19 -29.21
N ILE A 715 11.73 0.23 -29.35
CA ILE A 715 11.08 0.43 -30.66
C ILE A 715 11.53 1.77 -31.26
N GLU A 716 11.57 2.85 -30.47
CA GLU A 716 12.08 4.15 -30.93
C GLU A 716 13.54 4.04 -31.40
N GLN A 717 14.39 3.32 -30.65
CA GLN A 717 15.80 3.17 -31.00
C GLN A 717 16.02 2.40 -32.31
N ILE A 718 15.23 1.36 -32.53
CA ILE A 718 15.36 0.46 -33.68
C ILE A 718 14.70 1.08 -34.93
N ALA A 719 13.52 1.68 -34.78
CA ALA A 719 12.74 2.19 -35.91
C ALA A 719 13.17 3.61 -36.33
N ARG A 720 13.17 4.56 -35.39
CA ARG A 720 13.33 6.00 -35.71
C ARG A 720 14.77 6.50 -35.52
N ASN A 721 15.51 5.96 -34.54
CA ASN A 721 16.96 6.16 -34.45
C ASN A 721 17.74 5.10 -35.25
N TYR A 722 17.14 4.56 -36.31
CA TYR A 722 17.75 3.57 -37.19
C TYR A 722 19.13 4.00 -37.70
N ALA A 723 19.34 5.27 -38.07
CA ALA A 723 20.63 5.74 -38.59
C ALA A 723 21.79 5.59 -37.57
N GLU A 724 21.51 5.65 -36.27
CA GLU A 724 22.51 5.47 -35.21
C GLU A 724 22.75 3.99 -34.89
N ASN A 725 21.78 3.13 -35.19
CA ASN A 725 21.79 1.70 -34.86
C ASN A 725 21.82 0.80 -36.11
N GLN A 726 22.06 1.36 -37.30
CA GLN A 726 21.79 0.70 -38.59
C GLN A 726 22.42 -0.69 -38.69
N GLU A 727 23.69 -0.83 -38.32
CA GLU A 727 24.41 -2.10 -38.40
C GLU A 727 23.77 -3.19 -37.53
N LEU A 728 23.33 -2.83 -36.33
CA LEU A 728 22.63 -3.75 -35.45
C LEU A 728 21.25 -4.08 -36.01
N VAL A 729 20.48 -3.07 -36.43
CA VAL A 729 19.11 -3.27 -36.90
C VAL A 729 19.05 -4.11 -38.16
N ASP A 730 19.95 -3.87 -39.13
CA ASP A 730 20.02 -4.61 -40.40
C ASP A 730 20.42 -6.09 -40.19
N ALA A 731 21.12 -6.40 -39.09
CA ALA A 731 21.62 -7.75 -38.84
C ALA A 731 20.56 -8.74 -38.35
N PHE A 732 19.38 -8.28 -37.93
CA PHE A 732 18.34 -9.08 -37.26
C PHE A 732 16.92 -8.78 -37.77
N ASP A 733 16.01 -9.72 -37.49
CA ASP A 733 14.58 -9.64 -37.76
C ASP A 733 13.83 -9.46 -36.43
N TRP A 734 13.33 -8.27 -36.15
CA TRP A 734 12.88 -7.87 -34.81
C TRP A 734 11.37 -8.00 -34.66
N TYR A 735 10.92 -8.69 -33.61
CA TYR A 735 9.53 -8.78 -33.18
C TYR A 735 9.44 -8.24 -31.75
N ILE A 736 8.74 -7.12 -31.56
CA ILE A 736 8.72 -6.40 -30.28
C ILE A 736 7.29 -6.16 -29.81
N VAL A 737 6.94 -6.69 -28.63
CA VAL A 737 5.60 -6.66 -28.04
C VAL A 737 5.67 -5.96 -26.67
N PRO A 738 5.38 -4.64 -26.59
CA PRO A 738 5.61 -3.88 -25.37
C PRO A 738 4.67 -4.23 -24.21
N LEU A 739 3.48 -4.79 -24.49
CA LEU A 739 2.48 -5.03 -23.47
C LEU A 739 1.69 -6.32 -23.72
N GLN A 740 2.08 -7.39 -23.01
CA GLN A 740 1.41 -8.69 -23.09
C GLN A 740 0.07 -8.75 -22.32
N ASN A 741 -0.05 -8.00 -21.22
CA ASN A 741 -1.23 -7.99 -20.35
C ASN A 741 -1.94 -6.62 -20.37
N PRO A 742 -2.57 -6.23 -21.50
CA PRO A 742 -3.20 -4.91 -21.62
C PRO A 742 -4.36 -4.72 -20.66
N ASP A 743 -5.09 -5.78 -20.30
CA ASP A 743 -6.26 -5.69 -19.41
C ASP A 743 -5.85 -5.40 -17.97
N GLY A 744 -4.89 -6.17 -17.45
CA GLY A 744 -4.36 -5.94 -16.11
C GLY A 744 -3.68 -4.58 -16.03
N TYR A 745 -2.92 -4.20 -17.05
CA TYR A 745 -2.24 -2.90 -17.11
C TYR A 745 -3.23 -1.73 -17.02
N GLU A 746 -4.31 -1.74 -17.81
CA GLU A 746 -5.33 -0.68 -17.72
C GLU A 746 -6.03 -0.68 -16.36
N PHE A 747 -6.32 -1.85 -15.79
CA PHE A 747 -6.91 -1.94 -14.44
C PHE A 747 -6.01 -1.32 -13.36
N THR A 748 -4.69 -1.41 -13.50
CA THR A 748 -3.77 -0.71 -12.57
C THR A 748 -3.80 0.81 -12.70
N ARG A 749 -4.27 1.34 -13.82
CA ARG A 749 -4.34 2.78 -14.06
C ARG A 749 -5.65 3.40 -13.57
N SER A 750 -6.70 2.59 -13.42
CA SER A 750 -8.04 3.05 -13.01
C SER A 750 -8.48 2.62 -11.61
N ASP A 751 -8.06 1.43 -11.15
CA ASP A 751 -8.66 0.80 -9.96
C ASP A 751 -7.61 0.41 -8.91
N ASP A 752 -6.77 -0.60 -9.20
CA ASP A 752 -5.79 -1.15 -8.26
C ASP A 752 -4.39 -1.09 -8.84
N ARG A 753 -3.65 -0.04 -8.48
CA ARG A 753 -2.30 0.24 -8.96
C ARG A 753 -1.32 -0.92 -8.80
N LEU A 754 -1.45 -1.75 -7.77
CA LEU A 754 -0.53 -2.84 -7.47
C LEU A 754 -1.02 -4.20 -8.00
N TRP A 755 -2.07 -4.21 -8.83
CA TRP A 755 -2.59 -5.41 -9.46
C TRP A 755 -1.55 -6.11 -10.35
N ARG A 756 -1.30 -7.41 -10.11
CA ARG A 756 -0.26 -8.19 -10.80
C ARG A 756 -0.78 -8.97 -12.01
N LYS A 757 -1.95 -9.59 -11.89
CA LYS A 757 -2.46 -10.65 -12.78
C LYS A 757 -3.12 -10.10 -14.04
N ASN A 758 -3.57 -10.96 -14.96
CA ASN A 758 -4.56 -10.54 -15.97
C ASN A 758 -5.95 -10.30 -15.33
N ARG A 759 -7.01 -10.16 -16.14
CA ARG A 759 -8.36 -9.82 -15.67
C ARG A 759 -9.40 -10.93 -15.85
N ASN A 760 -8.96 -12.16 -16.14
CA ASN A 760 -9.84 -13.30 -16.36
C ASN A 760 -10.77 -13.55 -15.16
N SER A 761 -12.09 -13.45 -15.39
CA SER A 761 -13.11 -13.63 -14.35
C SER A 761 -13.71 -15.03 -14.28
N ASP A 762 -13.30 -15.95 -15.16
CA ASP A 762 -13.96 -17.25 -15.30
C ASP A 762 -13.57 -18.25 -14.21
N HIS A 763 -12.40 -18.06 -13.59
CA HIS A 763 -11.84 -19.04 -12.65
C HIS A 763 -12.38 -18.93 -11.21
N HIS A 764 -12.79 -17.73 -10.78
CA HIS A 764 -13.29 -17.51 -9.42
C HIS A 764 -14.19 -16.27 -9.31
N PRO A 765 -15.34 -16.34 -8.60
CA PRO A 765 -16.32 -15.25 -8.57
C PRO A 765 -15.81 -13.96 -7.91
N SER A 766 -14.89 -14.05 -6.96
CA SER A 766 -14.36 -12.90 -6.21
C SER A 766 -12.87 -12.64 -6.39
N CYS A 767 -12.14 -13.54 -7.07
CA CYS A 767 -10.68 -13.44 -7.18
C CYS A 767 -10.30 -13.58 -8.66
N ARG A 768 -10.26 -12.45 -9.36
CA ARG A 768 -10.02 -12.42 -10.81
C ARG A 768 -8.54 -12.61 -11.13
N GLY A 769 -8.28 -13.13 -12.32
CA GLY A 769 -7.00 -13.14 -12.99
C GLY A 769 -6.08 -14.30 -12.64
N VAL A 770 -5.11 -14.51 -13.53
CA VAL A 770 -4.01 -15.46 -13.46
C VAL A 770 -2.68 -14.71 -13.62
N ASP A 771 -1.65 -15.16 -12.90
CA ASP A 771 -0.28 -14.71 -13.12
C ASP A 771 0.23 -15.34 -14.42
N LEU A 772 0.27 -14.54 -15.50
CA LEU A 772 0.65 -15.03 -16.83
C LEU A 772 2.08 -15.61 -16.84
N ASN A 773 2.99 -15.13 -15.99
CA ASN A 773 4.36 -15.66 -15.88
C ASN A 773 4.46 -16.82 -14.88
N ARG A 774 3.33 -17.47 -14.56
CA ARG A 774 3.23 -18.76 -13.87
C ARG A 774 2.36 -19.76 -14.63
N ASN A 775 1.90 -19.40 -15.82
CA ASN A 775 0.94 -20.16 -16.61
C ASN A 775 1.57 -21.00 -17.73
N TRP A 776 2.88 -20.89 -17.99
CA TRP A 776 3.51 -21.63 -19.09
C TRP A 776 3.69 -23.13 -18.76
N ASP A 777 3.61 -24.01 -19.76
CA ASP A 777 3.53 -25.46 -19.57
C ASP A 777 4.82 -26.13 -19.08
N PHE A 778 5.97 -25.48 -19.29
CA PHE A 778 7.28 -26.01 -18.91
C PHE A 778 7.49 -25.96 -17.39
N HIS A 779 7.62 -27.14 -16.78
CA HIS A 779 7.73 -27.33 -15.32
C HIS A 779 6.60 -26.64 -14.53
N TRP A 780 5.41 -26.50 -15.12
CA TRP A 780 4.26 -25.82 -14.52
C TRP A 780 3.90 -26.38 -13.13
N MET A 781 3.68 -25.48 -12.17
CA MET A 781 3.25 -25.82 -10.80
C MET A 781 4.23 -26.62 -9.93
N GLU A 782 5.51 -26.71 -10.30
CA GLU A 782 6.50 -27.43 -9.48
C GLU A 782 7.04 -26.61 -8.29
N SER A 783 7.19 -25.30 -8.41
CA SER A 783 7.73 -24.43 -7.34
C SER A 783 7.33 -22.95 -7.49
N GLY A 784 7.29 -22.19 -6.40
CA GLY A 784 7.14 -20.72 -6.43
C GLY A 784 5.86 -20.17 -7.07
N THR A 785 4.78 -20.96 -7.03
CA THR A 785 3.46 -20.68 -7.63
C THR A 785 2.34 -21.25 -6.77
N SER A 786 1.11 -20.76 -6.94
CA SER A 786 -0.04 -21.11 -6.10
C SER A 786 -1.21 -21.68 -6.92
N THR A 787 -1.95 -22.61 -6.31
CA THR A 787 -3.24 -23.12 -6.82
C THR A 787 -4.42 -22.29 -6.31
N ASN A 788 -4.19 -21.36 -5.38
CA ASN A 788 -5.24 -20.52 -4.81
C ASN A 788 -5.57 -19.37 -5.77
N PRO A 789 -6.80 -19.26 -6.30
CA PRO A 789 -7.18 -18.17 -7.22
C PRO A 789 -6.99 -16.76 -6.66
N CYS A 790 -7.04 -16.61 -5.34
CA CYS A 790 -6.83 -15.32 -4.67
C CYS A 790 -5.35 -14.98 -4.43
N SER A 791 -4.43 -15.91 -4.70
CA SER A 791 -3.00 -15.62 -4.67
C SER A 791 -2.59 -14.78 -5.87
N LEU A 792 -1.64 -13.87 -5.66
CA LEU A 792 -1.05 -13.07 -6.73
C LEU A 792 -0.15 -13.88 -7.66
N VAL A 793 0.32 -15.05 -7.22
CA VAL A 793 1.10 -16.02 -8.02
C VAL A 793 0.25 -17.23 -8.44
N PHE A 794 -1.06 -17.04 -8.61
CA PHE A 794 -1.96 -18.09 -9.10
C PHE A 794 -1.62 -18.44 -10.55
N GLY A 795 -1.14 -19.66 -10.80
CA GLY A 795 -0.68 -20.10 -12.12
C GLY A 795 -1.77 -20.53 -13.11
N GLY A 796 -3.04 -20.36 -12.75
CA GLY A 796 -4.19 -20.78 -13.55
C GLY A 796 -4.70 -22.19 -13.20
N PRO A 797 -5.86 -22.61 -13.76
CA PRO A 797 -6.41 -23.94 -13.52
C PRO A 797 -5.60 -25.08 -14.17
N GLU A 798 -4.94 -24.78 -15.28
CA GLU A 798 -4.09 -25.69 -16.07
C GLU A 798 -3.04 -24.85 -16.83
N PRO A 799 -1.91 -25.43 -17.29
CA PRO A 799 -0.93 -24.67 -18.05
C PRO A 799 -1.55 -24.14 -19.36
N GLU A 800 -1.11 -22.95 -19.76
CA GLU A 800 -1.50 -22.23 -20.97
C GLU A 800 -3.02 -22.04 -21.07
N SER A 801 -3.69 -21.88 -19.93
CA SER A 801 -5.13 -21.64 -19.85
C SER A 801 -5.53 -20.22 -20.27
N GLU A 802 -4.60 -19.26 -20.22
CA GLU A 802 -4.91 -17.87 -20.47
C GLU A 802 -4.75 -17.48 -21.95
N PRO A 803 -5.71 -16.71 -22.53
CA PRO A 803 -5.67 -16.34 -23.94
C PRO A 803 -4.45 -15.51 -24.31
N GLU A 804 -3.93 -14.69 -23.38
CA GLU A 804 -2.71 -13.91 -23.59
C GLU A 804 -1.49 -14.82 -23.80
N VAL A 805 -1.36 -15.87 -22.98
CA VAL A 805 -0.25 -16.84 -23.04
C VAL A 805 -0.35 -17.69 -24.31
N GLN A 806 -1.56 -18.16 -24.65
CA GLN A 806 -1.81 -18.91 -25.88
C GLN A 806 -1.44 -18.09 -27.12
N ALA A 807 -1.79 -16.80 -27.15
CA ALA A 807 -1.50 -15.91 -28.26
C ALA A 807 0.01 -15.77 -28.50
N VAL A 808 0.78 -15.49 -27.44
CA VAL A 808 2.24 -15.33 -27.54
C VAL A 808 2.92 -16.65 -27.94
N ARG A 809 2.51 -17.76 -27.30
CA ARG A 809 2.97 -19.12 -27.63
C ARG A 809 2.79 -19.44 -29.11
N ASP A 810 1.55 -19.29 -29.61
CA ASP A 810 1.20 -19.66 -30.98
C ASP A 810 1.93 -18.78 -32.01
N TYR A 811 2.12 -17.50 -31.69
CA TYR A 811 2.85 -16.58 -32.54
C TYR A 811 4.34 -16.93 -32.64
N ILE A 812 5.02 -17.13 -31.50
CA ILE A 812 6.45 -17.49 -31.48
C ILE A 812 6.70 -18.82 -32.19
N LEU A 813 5.88 -19.85 -31.91
CA LEU A 813 5.98 -21.14 -32.59
C LEU A 813 5.70 -21.02 -34.10
N GLY A 814 4.79 -20.13 -34.50
CA GLY A 814 4.48 -19.83 -35.89
C GLY A 814 5.60 -19.13 -36.66
N LEU A 815 6.41 -18.29 -35.99
CA LEU A 815 7.57 -17.62 -36.60
C LEU A 815 8.66 -18.62 -37.00
N GLY A 816 8.92 -19.60 -36.13
CA GLY A 816 9.99 -20.59 -36.27
C GLY A 816 11.40 -19.98 -36.24
N ASP A 817 12.36 -20.72 -35.69
CA ASP A 817 13.79 -20.36 -35.70
C ASP A 817 14.11 -19.00 -35.04
N VAL A 818 13.41 -18.66 -33.95
CA VAL A 818 13.75 -17.50 -33.11
C VAL A 818 15.07 -17.76 -32.38
N LYS A 819 16.00 -16.79 -32.44
CA LYS A 819 17.37 -16.94 -31.91
C LYS A 819 17.54 -16.38 -30.52
N ILE A 820 16.79 -15.33 -30.21
CA ILE A 820 16.91 -14.57 -28.96
C ILE A 820 15.50 -14.26 -28.45
N PHE A 821 15.28 -14.49 -27.16
CA PHE A 821 14.07 -14.12 -26.42
C PHE A 821 14.49 -13.25 -25.21
N LEU A 822 13.96 -12.03 -25.12
CA LEU A 822 14.21 -11.10 -24.03
C LEU A 822 12.88 -10.61 -23.43
N SER A 823 12.58 -11.04 -22.21
CA SER A 823 11.40 -10.56 -21.47
C SER A 823 11.79 -9.52 -20.42
N HIS A 824 11.05 -8.42 -20.35
CA HIS A 824 11.33 -7.30 -19.44
C HIS A 824 10.33 -7.29 -18.28
N HIS A 825 10.88 -7.30 -17.07
CA HIS A 825 10.17 -7.32 -15.80
C HIS A 825 10.66 -6.20 -14.89
N SER A 826 10.03 -6.01 -13.74
CA SER A 826 10.59 -5.19 -12.66
C SER A 826 10.14 -5.73 -11.31
N TYR A 827 10.86 -5.49 -10.23
CA TYR A 827 12.12 -4.77 -10.09
C TYR A 827 13.14 -5.74 -9.47
N SER A 828 14.44 -5.52 -9.71
CA SER A 828 15.52 -6.10 -8.90
C SER A 828 16.92 -5.69 -9.37
N GLN A 829 17.05 -5.07 -10.55
CA GLN A 829 18.32 -4.89 -11.25
C GLN A 829 19.05 -6.23 -11.44
N VAL A 830 18.42 -7.17 -12.13
CA VAL A 830 19.05 -8.47 -12.44
C VAL A 830 18.81 -8.89 -13.88
N TRP A 831 19.80 -9.56 -14.47
CA TRP A 831 19.75 -10.19 -15.78
C TRP A 831 19.74 -11.70 -15.62
N LEU A 832 18.59 -12.32 -15.86
CA LEU A 832 18.36 -13.73 -15.59
C LEU A 832 18.41 -14.54 -16.87
N CYS A 833 18.84 -15.80 -16.74
CA CYS A 833 18.64 -16.84 -17.72
C CYS A 833 17.91 -18.03 -17.08
N PRO A 834 17.33 -18.93 -17.88
CA PRO A 834 16.83 -20.21 -17.40
C PRO A 834 17.91 -21.05 -16.70
N TRP A 835 17.59 -21.94 -15.78
CA TRP A 835 16.23 -22.28 -15.35
C TRP A 835 15.75 -21.43 -14.17
N GLY A 836 14.45 -21.15 -14.17
CA GLY A 836 13.69 -20.57 -13.08
C GLY A 836 13.09 -21.61 -12.14
N TYR A 837 12.96 -22.86 -12.55
CA TYR A 837 12.56 -23.99 -11.70
C TYR A 837 13.78 -24.73 -11.11
N GLY A 838 13.56 -25.45 -10.00
CA GLY A 838 14.57 -26.31 -9.38
C GLY A 838 15.67 -25.56 -8.61
N ASP A 839 16.18 -26.16 -7.54
CA ASP A 839 17.29 -25.59 -6.78
C ASP A 839 18.62 -25.95 -7.47
N TYR A 840 19.26 -24.96 -8.11
CA TYR A 840 20.58 -25.06 -8.75
C TYR A 840 20.65 -25.91 -10.02
N GLU A 841 19.50 -26.19 -10.66
CA GLU A 841 19.50 -26.76 -12.01
C GLU A 841 19.89 -25.68 -13.02
N ARG A 842 20.81 -26.04 -13.93
CA ARG A 842 21.29 -25.17 -14.99
C ARG A 842 21.04 -25.83 -16.34
N PRO A 843 20.76 -25.06 -17.41
CA PRO A 843 20.76 -25.58 -18.75
C PRO A 843 22.14 -26.13 -19.14
N ASP A 844 22.16 -27.11 -20.05
CA ASP A 844 23.40 -27.71 -20.55
C ASP A 844 24.35 -26.67 -21.20
N ASP A 845 23.78 -25.60 -21.76
CA ASP A 845 24.48 -24.48 -22.39
C ASP A 845 24.54 -23.23 -21.50
N TYR A 846 24.56 -23.40 -20.18
CA TYR A 846 24.64 -22.28 -19.22
C TYR A 846 25.84 -21.36 -19.44
N ASP A 847 27.01 -21.93 -19.76
CA ASP A 847 28.22 -21.13 -19.99
C ASP A 847 28.05 -20.22 -21.22
N ASP A 848 27.40 -20.69 -22.30
CA ASP A 848 27.05 -19.87 -23.47
C ASP A 848 26.11 -18.71 -23.08
N LEU A 849 25.15 -18.97 -22.19
CA LEU A 849 24.23 -17.93 -21.71
C LEU A 849 24.99 -16.85 -20.92
N VAL A 850 25.94 -17.26 -20.08
CA VAL A 850 26.76 -16.37 -19.24
C VAL A 850 27.77 -15.55 -20.06
N GLU A 851 28.36 -16.15 -21.10
CA GLU A 851 29.30 -15.48 -22.00
C GLU A 851 28.66 -14.25 -22.67
N LEU A 852 27.35 -14.30 -22.93
CA LEU A 852 26.56 -13.17 -23.42
C LEU A 852 26.12 -12.21 -22.29
N MET A 853 25.67 -12.74 -21.14
CA MET A 853 25.18 -11.90 -20.03
C MET A 853 26.25 -10.97 -19.46
N ARG A 854 27.47 -11.48 -19.21
CA ARG A 854 28.54 -10.70 -18.56
C ARG A 854 28.87 -9.39 -19.28
N PRO A 855 29.26 -9.38 -20.57
CA PRO A 855 29.56 -8.14 -21.28
C PRO A 855 28.32 -7.25 -21.46
N SER A 856 27.12 -7.84 -21.52
CA SER A 856 25.86 -7.08 -21.60
C SER A 856 25.58 -6.30 -20.31
N VAL A 857 25.79 -6.95 -19.17
CA VAL A 857 25.73 -6.30 -17.85
C VAL A 857 26.81 -5.25 -17.73
N GLU A 858 28.07 -5.55 -18.06
CA GLU A 858 29.17 -4.57 -18.01
C GLU A 858 28.87 -3.31 -18.85
N ALA A 859 28.29 -3.48 -20.05
CA ALA A 859 27.88 -2.38 -20.91
C ALA A 859 26.77 -1.53 -20.28
N LEU A 860 25.75 -2.17 -19.71
CA LEU A 860 24.67 -1.51 -18.98
C LEU A 860 25.23 -0.72 -17.78
N GLU A 861 26.02 -1.36 -16.92
CA GLU A 861 26.58 -0.76 -15.71
C GLU A 861 27.52 0.42 -16.04
N SER A 862 28.19 0.39 -17.20
CA SER A 862 29.08 1.47 -17.64
C SER A 862 28.39 2.82 -17.84
N VAL A 863 27.06 2.85 -18.03
CA VAL A 863 26.30 4.07 -18.31
C VAL A 863 26.10 4.91 -17.05
N TYR A 864 25.62 4.29 -15.97
CA TYR A 864 25.26 5.00 -14.73
C TYR A 864 25.88 4.41 -13.45
N GLY A 865 26.66 3.34 -13.53
CA GLY A 865 27.22 2.64 -12.37
C GLY A 865 26.18 1.90 -11.54
N THR A 866 25.05 1.53 -12.15
CA THR A 866 24.11 0.57 -11.56
C THR A 866 24.80 -0.77 -11.38
N ASN A 867 24.28 -1.58 -10.46
CA ASN A 867 24.82 -2.92 -10.21
C ASN A 867 23.73 -3.94 -10.55
N TYR A 868 23.95 -4.69 -11.63
CA TYR A 868 23.07 -5.72 -12.12
C TYR A 868 23.68 -7.09 -11.84
N LEU A 869 22.96 -7.92 -11.10
CA LEU A 869 23.38 -9.31 -10.90
C LEU A 869 22.93 -10.15 -12.08
N PHE A 870 23.64 -11.23 -12.38
CA PHE A 870 23.24 -12.16 -13.42
C PHE A 870 23.42 -13.62 -13.04
N GLY A 871 22.70 -14.50 -13.72
CA GLY A 871 22.74 -15.95 -13.53
C GLY A 871 21.39 -16.62 -13.81
N THR A 872 21.25 -17.86 -13.36
CA THR A 872 19.97 -18.58 -13.40
C THR A 872 18.90 -17.84 -12.59
N ALA A 873 17.65 -17.78 -13.05
CA ALA A 873 16.54 -17.17 -12.31
C ALA A 873 16.36 -17.80 -10.91
N ALA A 874 16.40 -19.12 -10.81
CA ALA A 874 16.39 -19.84 -9.53
C ALA A 874 17.61 -19.50 -8.66
N GLU A 875 18.80 -19.45 -9.28
CA GLU A 875 20.06 -19.13 -8.58
C GLU A 875 20.24 -17.67 -8.21
N VAL A 876 19.46 -16.72 -8.70
CA VAL A 876 19.60 -15.30 -8.38
C VAL A 876 18.49 -14.88 -7.44
N LEU A 877 17.23 -15.12 -7.82
CA LEU A 877 16.04 -14.66 -7.11
C LEU A 877 15.34 -15.76 -6.31
N GLY A 878 15.46 -17.02 -6.74
CA GLY A 878 14.76 -18.16 -6.15
C GLY A 878 13.79 -18.81 -7.14
N SER A 879 13.42 -20.05 -6.82
CA SER A 879 12.71 -20.94 -7.74
C SER A 879 11.26 -20.52 -7.94
N ALA A 880 10.85 -20.38 -9.20
CA ALA A 880 9.47 -20.22 -9.62
C ALA A 880 9.26 -20.84 -11.00
N SER A 881 8.22 -21.67 -11.07
CA SER A 881 7.84 -22.49 -12.21
C SER A 881 6.82 -21.84 -13.14
N GLY A 882 6.74 -22.33 -14.38
CA GLY A 882 5.77 -21.87 -15.38
C GLY A 882 6.07 -20.47 -15.92
N ALA A 883 7.35 -20.11 -16.02
CA ALA A 883 7.82 -18.83 -16.52
C ALA A 883 8.05 -18.86 -18.05
N SER A 884 7.92 -17.71 -18.70
CA SER A 884 8.01 -17.57 -20.16
C SER A 884 9.42 -17.80 -20.72
N ASP A 885 10.47 -17.42 -19.99
CA ASP A 885 11.87 -17.63 -20.38
C ASP A 885 12.28 -19.10 -20.33
N ASP A 886 11.84 -19.82 -19.30
CA ASP A 886 11.98 -21.27 -19.19
C ASP A 886 11.24 -21.98 -20.34
N TRP A 887 10.01 -21.57 -20.66
CA TRP A 887 9.28 -22.10 -21.81
C TRP A 887 9.98 -21.82 -23.15
N ALA A 888 10.45 -20.58 -23.35
CA ALA A 888 11.14 -20.17 -24.56
C ALA A 888 12.36 -21.06 -24.84
N LYS A 889 13.13 -21.39 -23.80
CA LYS A 889 14.29 -22.27 -23.92
C LYS A 889 13.91 -23.76 -24.01
N GLY A 890 13.04 -24.23 -23.13
CA GLY A 890 12.74 -25.66 -22.95
C GLY A 890 11.76 -26.25 -23.97
N VAL A 891 10.85 -25.43 -24.50
CA VAL A 891 9.79 -25.87 -25.42
C VAL A 891 9.95 -25.25 -26.80
N ALA A 892 10.11 -23.93 -26.88
CA ALA A 892 10.31 -23.25 -28.16
C ALA A 892 11.75 -23.41 -28.71
N MET A 893 12.66 -24.00 -27.93
CA MET A 893 14.05 -24.27 -28.29
C MET A 893 14.85 -23.00 -28.66
N ILE A 894 14.47 -21.85 -28.09
CA ILE A 894 15.17 -20.58 -28.27
C ILE A 894 16.42 -20.58 -27.41
N LYS A 895 17.58 -20.64 -28.06
CA LYS A 895 18.86 -20.83 -27.39
C LYS A 895 19.16 -19.74 -26.35
N HIS A 896 19.10 -18.48 -26.77
CA HIS A 896 19.41 -17.32 -25.93
C HIS A 896 18.13 -16.73 -25.37
N SER A 897 17.68 -17.25 -24.23
CA SER A 897 16.46 -16.80 -23.54
C SER A 897 16.84 -16.11 -22.23
N TYR A 898 16.33 -14.90 -22.00
CA TYR A 898 16.65 -14.11 -20.82
C TYR A 898 15.44 -13.32 -20.29
N THR A 899 15.52 -12.99 -19.00
CA THR A 899 14.61 -12.07 -18.32
C THR A 899 15.40 -10.93 -17.69
N LEU A 900 15.06 -9.68 -18.01
CA LEU A 900 15.64 -8.50 -17.35
C LEU A 900 14.67 -7.97 -16.29
N GLU A 901 15.08 -7.99 -15.03
CA GLU A 901 14.42 -7.27 -13.95
C GLU A 901 15.01 -5.86 -13.85
N LEU A 902 14.22 -4.87 -14.23
CA LEU A 902 14.59 -3.48 -14.34
C LEU A 902 14.82 -2.83 -12.95
N ARG A 903 15.15 -1.53 -12.94
CA ARG A 903 15.32 -0.76 -11.70
C ARG A 903 14.05 -0.79 -10.84
N ASP A 904 14.17 -0.67 -9.52
CA ASP A 904 15.37 -0.52 -8.70
C ASP A 904 15.67 -1.80 -7.87
N THR A 905 16.36 -1.68 -6.73
CA THR A 905 16.58 -2.78 -5.77
C THR A 905 15.50 -2.83 -4.66
N GLY A 906 14.32 -2.25 -4.90
CA GLY A 906 13.15 -2.29 -4.04
C GLY A 906 12.93 -1.11 -3.10
N TYR A 907 13.69 -0.02 -3.23
CA TYR A 907 13.30 1.21 -2.55
C TYR A 907 12.08 1.84 -3.22
N TRP A 908 11.94 1.82 -4.53
CA TRP A 908 10.70 2.22 -5.20
C TRP A 908 9.81 1.04 -5.53
N GLY A 909 10.41 -0.13 -5.73
CA GLY A 909 9.68 -1.34 -6.05
C GLY A 909 8.93 -1.20 -7.37
N PHE A 910 7.62 -1.42 -7.36
CA PHE A 910 6.76 -1.23 -8.53
C PHE A 910 6.36 0.23 -8.79
N GLU A 911 6.73 1.16 -7.90
CA GLU A 911 6.41 2.58 -7.97
C GLU A 911 7.64 3.43 -8.34
N LEU A 912 8.37 2.98 -9.36
CA LEU A 912 9.55 3.69 -9.85
C LEU A 912 9.15 5.08 -10.39
N PRO A 913 9.82 6.18 -9.98
CA PRO A 913 9.45 7.51 -10.43
C PRO A 913 9.66 7.71 -11.94
N PRO A 914 8.81 8.52 -12.63
CA PRO A 914 8.95 8.77 -14.06
C PRO A 914 10.32 9.28 -14.51
N GLU A 915 11.05 10.01 -13.65
CA GLU A 915 12.40 10.50 -13.96
C GLU A 915 13.43 9.37 -14.10
N GLN A 916 13.10 8.15 -13.68
CA GLN A 916 13.92 6.96 -13.88
C GLN A 916 13.63 6.24 -15.19
N ILE A 917 12.54 6.55 -15.90
CA ILE A 917 12.18 5.86 -17.16
C ILE A 917 13.32 5.95 -18.17
N LEU A 918 13.77 7.16 -18.50
CA LEU A 918 14.86 7.36 -19.46
C LEU A 918 16.20 6.79 -18.97
N PRO A 919 16.67 7.04 -17.73
CA PRO A 919 17.87 6.38 -17.20
C PRO A 919 17.83 4.84 -17.29
N THR A 920 16.71 4.21 -16.91
CA THR A 920 16.55 2.77 -17.02
C THR A 920 16.56 2.32 -18.48
N SER A 921 15.89 3.06 -19.37
CA SER A 921 15.81 2.74 -20.80
C SER A 921 17.18 2.85 -21.50
N PHE A 922 17.96 3.89 -21.18
CA PHE A 922 19.28 4.10 -21.77
C PHE A 922 20.28 3.00 -21.40
N GLU A 923 20.42 2.68 -20.12
CA GLU A 923 21.41 1.68 -19.68
C GLU A 923 21.04 0.28 -20.20
N THR A 924 19.75 -0.07 -20.14
CA THR A 924 19.29 -1.41 -20.54
C THR A 924 19.40 -1.59 -22.05
N TRP A 925 19.17 -0.53 -22.82
CA TRP A 925 19.42 -0.55 -24.27
C TRP A 925 20.89 -0.84 -24.60
N GLU A 926 21.86 -0.25 -23.89
CA GLU A 926 23.29 -0.55 -24.11
C GLU A 926 23.59 -2.04 -23.85
N GLY A 927 23.03 -2.62 -22.80
CA GLY A 927 23.15 -4.05 -22.52
C GLY A 927 22.50 -4.93 -23.61
N VAL A 928 21.28 -4.58 -24.05
CA VAL A 928 20.56 -5.30 -25.11
C VAL A 928 21.31 -5.28 -26.44
N LYS A 929 21.91 -4.15 -26.82
CA LYS A 929 22.74 -4.07 -28.04
C LYS A 929 23.90 -5.08 -28.01
N VAL A 930 24.60 -5.15 -26.88
CA VAL A 930 25.71 -6.09 -26.69
C VAL A 930 25.23 -7.53 -26.71
N ALA A 931 24.15 -7.83 -26.00
CA ALA A 931 23.54 -9.16 -25.97
C ALA A 931 23.20 -9.67 -27.37
N VAL A 932 22.50 -8.85 -28.15
CA VAL A 932 22.05 -9.23 -29.50
C VAL A 932 23.25 -9.36 -30.45
N ALA A 933 24.18 -8.41 -30.44
CA ALA A 933 25.36 -8.47 -31.31
C ALA A 933 26.25 -9.71 -31.04
N LEU A 934 26.52 -10.00 -29.76
CA LEU A 934 27.38 -11.13 -29.39
C LEU A 934 26.76 -12.49 -29.69
N SER A 935 25.43 -12.61 -29.60
CA SER A 935 24.72 -13.84 -29.95
C SER A 935 25.09 -14.36 -31.35
N LYS A 936 25.19 -13.47 -32.34
CA LYS A 936 25.57 -13.80 -33.73
C LYS A 936 27.06 -14.12 -33.86
N GLU A 937 27.92 -13.44 -33.12
CA GLU A 937 29.37 -13.71 -33.09
C GLU A 937 29.69 -15.08 -32.47
N ILE A 938 29.12 -15.40 -31.30
CA ILE A 938 29.28 -16.69 -30.61
C ILE A 938 28.78 -17.83 -31.49
N GLN A 939 27.62 -17.65 -32.15
CA GLN A 939 27.11 -18.64 -33.09
C GLN A 939 28.09 -18.91 -34.25
N THR A 940 28.75 -17.87 -34.74
CA THR A 940 29.75 -17.98 -35.81
C THR A 940 30.99 -18.74 -35.36
N SER A 941 31.53 -18.43 -34.18
CA SER A 941 32.67 -19.12 -33.59
C SER A 941 32.37 -20.61 -33.33
N ARG A 942 31.20 -20.92 -32.76
CA ARG A 942 30.77 -22.30 -32.49
C ARG A 942 30.63 -23.12 -33.77
N LEU A 943 29.89 -22.63 -34.77
CA LEU A 943 29.71 -23.35 -36.04
C LEU A 943 31.05 -23.55 -36.76
N SER A 944 31.98 -22.60 -36.61
CA SER A 944 33.34 -22.75 -37.10
C SER A 944 34.03 -23.91 -36.40
N VAL A 945 34.01 -23.95 -35.06
CA VAL A 945 34.56 -25.06 -34.26
C VAL A 945 33.92 -26.40 -34.63
N GLU A 946 32.60 -26.52 -34.68
CA GLU A 946 31.94 -27.77 -35.09
C GLU A 946 32.41 -28.26 -36.47
N ALA A 947 32.68 -27.35 -37.41
CA ALA A 947 33.26 -27.70 -38.70
C ALA A 947 34.71 -28.19 -38.57
N LEU A 948 35.55 -27.57 -37.72
CA LEU A 948 36.88 -28.06 -37.39
C LEU A 948 36.83 -29.50 -36.82
N GLU A 949 35.99 -29.71 -35.80
CA GLU A 949 35.87 -30.99 -35.08
C GLU A 949 35.36 -32.12 -35.98
N SER A 950 34.45 -31.81 -36.91
CA SER A 950 33.82 -32.80 -37.80
C SER A 950 34.81 -33.57 -38.69
N VAL A 951 36.00 -33.01 -38.95
CA VAL A 951 36.97 -33.61 -39.87
C VAL A 951 37.71 -34.79 -39.24
N TYR A 952 38.24 -34.60 -38.03
CA TYR A 952 39.12 -35.57 -37.37
C TYR A 952 38.72 -35.91 -35.92
N GLY A 953 37.66 -35.31 -35.39
CA GLY A 953 37.25 -35.46 -33.99
C GLY A 953 38.21 -34.79 -33.00
N THR A 954 39.02 -33.84 -33.47
CA THR A 954 39.88 -33.01 -32.61
C THR A 954 38.97 -32.10 -31.79
N ASN A 955 39.15 -32.06 -30.47
CA ASN A 955 38.33 -31.24 -29.58
C ASN A 955 38.92 -29.82 -29.51
N TYR A 956 38.11 -28.81 -29.82
CA TYR A 956 38.50 -27.40 -29.81
C TYR A 956 37.67 -26.62 -28.79
N LEU A 957 38.30 -25.67 -28.10
CA LEU A 957 37.60 -24.68 -27.28
C LEU A 957 37.26 -23.45 -28.12
N PHE A 958 36.14 -22.81 -27.80
CA PHE A 958 35.79 -21.48 -28.31
C PHE A 958 35.39 -20.58 -27.14
N GLY A 959 35.43 -19.27 -27.38
CA GLY A 959 35.09 -18.25 -26.39
C GLY A 959 35.86 -16.97 -26.69
N THR A 960 35.85 -16.02 -25.75
CA THR A 960 36.72 -14.84 -25.85
C THR A 960 38.21 -15.25 -25.78
N ALA A 961 39.09 -14.51 -26.45
CA ALA A 961 40.53 -14.79 -26.41
C ALA A 961 41.08 -14.77 -24.96
N ALA A 962 40.51 -13.92 -24.10
CA ALA A 962 40.88 -13.84 -22.70
C ALA A 962 40.51 -15.09 -21.89
N GLU A 963 39.39 -15.74 -22.21
CA GLU A 963 38.94 -16.98 -21.54
C GLU A 963 39.69 -18.20 -22.06
N VAL A 964 39.90 -18.28 -23.38
CA VAL A 964 40.52 -19.46 -24.01
C VAL A 964 42.04 -19.46 -23.88
N LEU A 965 42.69 -18.30 -24.05
CA LEU A 965 44.16 -18.17 -24.11
C LEU A 965 44.75 -17.41 -22.91
N GLY A 966 43.90 -16.79 -22.09
CA GLY A 966 44.31 -15.87 -21.04
C GLY A 966 44.33 -14.42 -21.51
N SER A 967 44.15 -13.49 -20.57
CA SER A 967 44.15 -12.05 -20.87
C SER A 967 45.51 -11.60 -21.44
N ALA A 968 45.50 -11.10 -22.66
CA ALA A 968 46.65 -10.47 -23.31
C ALA A 968 46.32 -9.01 -23.63
N SER A 969 47.30 -8.11 -23.53
CA SER A 969 47.13 -6.71 -23.94
C SER A 969 47.88 -6.45 -25.24
N GLY A 970 47.24 -5.77 -26.19
CA GLY A 970 47.83 -5.44 -27.49
C GLY A 970 47.85 -6.61 -28.48
N ALA A 971 46.89 -7.53 -28.39
CA ALA A 971 46.75 -8.62 -29.33
C ALA A 971 46.31 -8.10 -30.72
N SER A 972 46.62 -8.86 -31.77
CA SER A 972 46.37 -8.43 -33.16
C SER A 972 44.89 -8.34 -33.49
N ASP A 973 44.08 -9.18 -32.86
CA ASP A 973 42.62 -9.17 -32.93
C ASP A 973 42.01 -7.96 -32.22
N ASP A 974 42.49 -7.60 -31.03
CA ASP A 974 42.10 -6.36 -30.33
C ASP A 974 42.39 -5.12 -31.19
N TRP A 975 43.58 -5.07 -31.81
CA TRP A 975 43.93 -3.98 -32.71
C TRP A 975 43.06 -3.99 -33.98
N ALA A 976 42.82 -5.17 -34.55
CA ALA A 976 41.97 -5.32 -35.73
C ALA A 976 40.56 -4.78 -35.46
N LYS A 977 39.95 -5.16 -34.34
CA LYS A 977 38.58 -4.75 -33.97
C LYS A 977 38.52 -3.31 -33.48
N GLY A 978 39.38 -2.93 -32.53
CA GLY A 978 39.32 -1.62 -31.84
C GLY A 978 40.04 -0.46 -32.54
N VAL A 979 41.01 -0.72 -33.43
CA VAL A 979 41.79 0.35 -34.11
C VAL A 979 41.58 0.34 -35.61
N ALA A 980 41.67 -0.83 -36.24
CA ALA A 980 41.47 -0.95 -37.68
C ALA A 980 39.99 -1.05 -38.08
N MET A 981 39.09 -1.12 -37.09
CA MET A 981 37.63 -1.22 -37.28
C MET A 981 37.25 -2.40 -38.20
N ILE A 982 38.03 -3.48 -38.14
CA ILE A 982 37.72 -4.75 -38.82
C ILE A 982 36.59 -5.40 -38.04
N LYS A 983 35.41 -5.47 -38.66
CA LYS A 983 34.15 -5.91 -38.03
C LYS A 983 34.23 -7.29 -37.38
N HIS A 984 34.83 -8.25 -38.07
CA HIS A 984 34.98 -9.62 -37.58
C HIS A 984 36.46 -9.99 -37.54
N SER A 985 36.94 -10.25 -36.34
CA SER A 985 38.29 -10.73 -36.08
C SER A 985 38.20 -11.97 -35.21
N TYR A 986 38.78 -13.07 -35.70
CA TYR A 986 38.80 -14.35 -35.02
C TYR A 986 40.24 -14.81 -34.87
N THR A 987 40.56 -15.34 -33.70
CA THR A 987 41.84 -16.01 -33.43
C THR A 987 41.59 -17.51 -33.40
N LEU A 988 42.27 -18.26 -34.28
CA LEU A 988 42.23 -19.72 -34.29
C LEU A 988 43.57 -20.25 -33.78
N GLU A 989 43.57 -20.83 -32.59
CA GLU A 989 44.71 -21.60 -32.09
C GLU A 989 44.65 -23.03 -32.61
N LEU A 990 45.77 -23.50 -33.14
CA LEU A 990 45.85 -24.72 -33.94
C LEU A 990 46.00 -25.96 -33.04
N ARG A 991 45.45 -27.10 -33.50
CA ARG A 991 45.47 -28.51 -32.99
C ARG A 991 46.25 -28.93 -31.72
N ASP A 992 47.39 -28.34 -31.38
CA ASP A 992 48.20 -28.78 -30.25
C ASP A 992 47.73 -28.20 -28.92
N THR A 993 47.34 -29.08 -28.00
CA THR A 993 46.99 -28.72 -26.61
C THR A 993 48.23 -28.54 -25.71
N GLY A 994 49.39 -28.20 -26.30
CA GLY A 994 50.68 -28.14 -25.63
C GLY A 994 51.39 -29.49 -25.45
N TYR A 995 50.97 -30.56 -26.13
CA TYR A 995 51.68 -31.84 -26.10
C TYR A 995 53.00 -31.77 -26.86
N TRP A 996 53.02 -31.03 -27.97
CA TRP A 996 54.21 -30.79 -28.78
C TRP A 996 54.83 -29.40 -28.53
N GLY A 997 54.08 -28.49 -27.90
CA GLY A 997 54.47 -27.10 -27.68
C GLY A 997 54.69 -26.39 -29.02
N PHE A 998 55.86 -25.79 -29.19
CA PHE A 998 56.22 -25.11 -30.45
C PHE A 998 56.80 -26.05 -31.52
N GLU A 999 56.84 -27.37 -31.29
CA GLU A 999 57.47 -28.37 -32.19
C GLU A 999 56.46 -29.42 -32.72
N LEU A 1000 55.43 -28.96 -33.44
CA LEU A 1000 54.43 -29.85 -34.06
C LEU A 1000 55.08 -30.80 -35.10
N PRO A 1001 54.89 -32.14 -35.00
CA PRO A 1001 55.57 -33.07 -35.88
C PRO A 1001 55.01 -33.03 -37.31
N PRO A 1002 55.84 -33.34 -38.34
CA PRO A 1002 55.46 -33.18 -39.75
C PRO A 1002 54.16 -33.87 -40.18
N GLU A 1003 53.83 -35.01 -39.56
CA GLU A 1003 52.60 -35.76 -39.82
C GLU A 1003 51.32 -35.05 -39.36
N GLN A 1004 51.40 -34.07 -38.46
CA GLN A 1004 50.25 -33.30 -37.97
C GLN A 1004 49.99 -32.05 -38.82
N ILE A 1005 50.94 -31.59 -39.64
CA ILE A 1005 50.82 -30.36 -40.43
C ILE A 1005 49.61 -30.40 -41.38
N LEU A 1006 49.45 -31.49 -42.14
CA LEU A 1006 48.34 -31.63 -43.09
C LEU A 1006 46.99 -31.74 -42.36
N PRO A 1007 46.82 -32.62 -41.35
CA PRO A 1007 45.61 -32.66 -40.53
C PRO A 1007 45.21 -31.30 -39.95
N THR A 1008 46.15 -30.58 -39.31
CA THR A 1008 45.91 -29.22 -38.79
C THR A 1008 45.45 -28.26 -39.88
N SER A 1009 46.10 -28.28 -41.05
CA SER A 1009 45.74 -27.37 -42.15
C SER A 1009 44.33 -27.65 -42.70
N VAL A 1010 43.95 -28.93 -42.81
CA VAL A 1010 42.66 -29.33 -43.38
C VAL A 1010 41.52 -28.94 -42.44
N GLU A 1011 41.62 -29.27 -41.14
CA GLU A 1011 40.55 -28.93 -40.19
C GLU A 1011 40.43 -27.41 -39.97
N THR A 1012 41.56 -26.70 -39.91
CA THR A 1012 41.56 -25.22 -39.80
C THR A 1012 40.85 -24.57 -40.98
N TRP A 1013 41.06 -25.11 -42.19
CA TRP A 1013 40.41 -24.57 -43.38
C TRP A 1013 38.88 -24.76 -43.37
N GLU A 1014 38.37 -25.86 -42.82
CA GLU A 1014 36.93 -26.07 -42.66
C GLU A 1014 36.31 -25.03 -41.72
N GLY A 1015 36.95 -24.76 -40.58
CA GLY A 1015 36.52 -23.70 -39.66
C GLY A 1015 36.56 -22.31 -40.30
N VAL A 1016 37.66 -21.96 -41.00
CA VAL A 1016 37.79 -20.67 -41.70
C VAL A 1016 36.70 -20.47 -42.76
N LYS A 1017 36.34 -21.53 -43.51
CA LYS A 1017 35.25 -21.42 -44.50
C LYS A 1017 33.91 -21.05 -43.84
N VAL A 1018 33.59 -21.64 -42.69
CA VAL A 1018 32.36 -21.33 -41.96
C VAL A 1018 32.41 -19.91 -41.39
N ALA A 1019 33.51 -19.52 -40.74
CA ALA A 1019 33.69 -18.17 -40.23
C ALA A 1019 33.52 -17.11 -41.33
N VAL A 1020 34.14 -17.32 -42.50
CA VAL A 1020 34.03 -16.41 -43.66
C VAL A 1020 32.62 -16.42 -44.27
N ALA A 1021 31.96 -17.58 -44.35
CA ALA A 1021 30.60 -17.66 -44.88
C ALA A 1021 29.60 -16.92 -44.00
N LEU A 1022 29.64 -17.15 -42.69
CA LEU A 1022 28.75 -16.51 -41.73
C LEU A 1022 29.09 -15.02 -41.56
N SER A 1023 30.37 -14.63 -41.60
CA SER A 1023 30.77 -13.21 -41.63
C SER A 1023 30.25 -12.45 -42.84
N LYS A 1024 29.98 -13.13 -43.96
CA LYS A 1024 29.34 -12.54 -45.15
C LYS A 1024 27.82 -12.45 -45.04
N GLU A 1025 27.19 -13.19 -44.13
CA GLU A 1025 25.78 -13.06 -43.76
C GLU A 1025 25.60 -12.03 -42.61
N ILE A 1026 26.71 -11.60 -42.00
CA ILE A 1026 26.76 -10.50 -41.03
C ILE A 1026 27.05 -9.15 -41.72
N GLN A 1027 27.84 -9.13 -42.79
CA GLN A 1027 28.04 -7.98 -43.68
C GLN A 1027 26.87 -7.75 -44.64
#